data_AF-A0A957TSV0-F1
#
_entry.id   AF-A0A957TSV0-F1
#
_cell.length_a   1.000
_cell.length_b   1.000
_cell.length_c   1.000
_cell.angle_alpha   90.00
_cell.angle_beta   90.00
_cell.angle_gamma   90.00
#
_symmetry.space_group_name_H-M   'P 1'
#
loop_
_entity.id
_entity.type
_entity.pdbx_description
1 polymer ?
#
loop_
_entity_poly.entity_id
_entity_poly.type
_entity_poly.pdbx_seq_one_letter_code
_entity_poly.pdbx_strand_id
1 'polypeptide(L)'
;QRQQVSVRWQQELARLLPELATEEQEVHVPSPVTDAAHRRRLFEAMLQALTVGQAPLLLVLDDIQWCDRDTLEWLEFLIHSGKQAPNPAPILVLATLRSGETTADDPLSLFRRTLERSGHLHDLHLSRLSELETGQLVTNLSGKAAAHQIHAIFKATDGIPLFIVETVRANRQAQLENADNDVATKGQANPPLPPKILSVIEGRLVRLSPDARALADLAAVTGQAFNTNLLMRATTLGEDELVQGLDELWQQQIIREQAGDIEESYAFVHDKLREVVYGLLSPMRRRLLHRRIAQALEELSEESHADASAQIAAHHEQAGQVLLAIGWLQRAARAAHRLSALQDALGHLNHALTLLQTSGDGIGVEKRSALELPIQMQRGAIYLATKGHAAPEVEQSLNRAFDLCRAGGTVEQRFAVLYGLGRYYLVRPALEKGMAVAQQLLQLAEASQSSDLLIEAYMTLGTYLLHRAAFPEALDYLQRAIALYDPNTHGNHTVRFGQDPGVVSLSYSAWVHWCRAEIEPAKSKTQQAITLADALGYPYNRAIAQTYAAVQWQYADDAATCLVQAESASALATTQGFTLWQAMADFLRGWSQARLGSADKGIALMTASANLFQATGAELGACYFAALLAETLARQGKLEPAVAAMNDAFDLLERTQDRWCAAELHRIHGELLLQQGQTQVAKAAFETGLQIAQEQGAGWWEERCRTALAGGDG
;
A
#
# COMPACT_ATOMS: atom_id res chain seq x y z
N GLN A 1 -26.44 18.37 5.43
CA GLN A 1 -25.26 18.02 4.61
C GLN A 1 -25.21 16.55 4.21
N ARG A 2 -25.53 15.58 5.10
CA ARG A 2 -25.55 14.13 4.79
C ARG A 2 -26.26 13.73 3.48
N GLN A 3 -27.36 14.39 3.11
CA GLN A 3 -28.17 14.10 1.92
C GLN A 3 -27.65 14.70 0.58
N GLN A 4 -26.56 15.48 0.60
CA GLN A 4 -26.05 16.16 -0.59
C GLN A 4 -24.83 15.48 -1.24
N VAL A 5 -24.26 14.46 -0.58
CA VAL A 5 -23.19 13.61 -1.12
C VAL A 5 -23.84 12.42 -1.83
N SER A 6 -23.48 12.14 -3.08
CA SER A 6 -24.07 11.00 -3.82
C SER A 6 -23.79 9.67 -3.11
N VAL A 7 -24.71 8.70 -3.23
CA VAL A 7 -24.61 7.35 -2.62
C VAL A 7 -23.27 6.68 -2.91
N ARG A 8 -22.74 6.85 -4.13
CA ARG A 8 -21.42 6.33 -4.53
C ARG A 8 -20.27 6.84 -3.67
N TRP A 9 -20.29 8.11 -3.27
CA TRP A 9 -19.24 8.70 -2.43
C TRP A 9 -19.44 8.39 -0.95
N GLN A 10 -20.69 8.22 -0.51
CA GLN A 10 -20.99 7.74 0.84
C GLN A 10 -20.42 6.34 1.09
N GLN A 11 -20.44 5.46 0.08
CA GLN A 11 -19.83 4.12 0.17
C GLN A 11 -18.31 4.15 0.40
N GLU A 12 -17.59 5.05 -0.28
CA GLU A 12 -16.15 5.21 -0.07
C GLU A 12 -15.85 5.86 1.29
N LEU A 13 -16.66 6.85 1.72
CA LEU A 13 -16.52 7.51 3.02
C LEU A 13 -16.85 6.59 4.20
N ALA A 14 -17.72 5.60 4.00
CA ALA A 14 -18.06 4.60 5.03
C ALA A 14 -16.85 3.76 5.48
N ARG A 15 -15.76 3.75 4.69
CA ARG A 15 -14.49 3.12 5.07
C ARG A 15 -13.76 3.86 6.21
N LEU A 16 -14.01 5.17 6.34
CA LEU A 16 -13.46 6.03 7.40
C LEU A 16 -14.49 6.37 8.47
N LEU A 17 -15.77 6.50 8.09
CA LEU A 17 -16.89 6.87 8.95
C LEU A 17 -17.98 5.78 8.85
N PRO A 18 -17.84 4.66 9.59
CA PRO A 18 -18.74 3.51 9.49
C PRO A 18 -20.21 3.84 9.69
N GLU A 19 -20.53 4.90 10.44
CA GLU A 19 -21.89 5.41 10.63
C GLU A 19 -22.56 5.95 9.37
N LEU A 20 -21.82 6.07 8.26
CA LEU A 20 -22.35 6.37 6.92
C LEU A 20 -22.79 5.11 6.16
N ALA A 21 -22.56 3.92 6.72
CA ALA A 21 -23.01 2.67 6.12
C ALA A 21 -24.53 2.47 6.31
N THR A 22 -25.22 1.98 5.28
CA THR A 22 -26.64 1.58 5.35
C THR A 22 -26.76 0.06 5.50
N GLU A 23 -27.80 -0.44 6.19
CA GLU A 23 -28.01 -1.87 6.57
C GLU A 23 -27.93 -2.91 5.41
N GLU A 24 -27.98 -2.50 4.14
CA GLU A 24 -27.77 -3.39 2.97
C GLU A 24 -26.28 -3.63 2.61
N GLN A 25 -25.32 -3.19 3.43
CA GLN A 25 -23.90 -3.05 3.05
C GLN A 25 -22.90 -4.05 3.67
N GLU A 26 -23.35 -5.16 4.22
CA GLU A 26 -22.44 -6.29 4.46
C GLU A 26 -22.28 -7.12 3.16
N VAL A 27 -21.04 -7.46 2.82
CA VAL A 27 -20.62 -8.28 1.67
C VAL A 27 -20.32 -7.49 0.37
N HIS A 28 -19.27 -6.66 0.41
CA HIS A 28 -18.37 -6.53 -0.74
C HIS A 28 -16.92 -6.43 -0.26
N VAL A 29 -16.22 -7.57 -0.27
CA VAL A 29 -14.75 -7.59 -0.22
C VAL A 29 -14.27 -7.05 -1.57
N PRO A 30 -13.46 -5.97 -1.65
CA PRO A 30 -13.10 -5.39 -2.93
C PRO A 30 -12.32 -6.38 -3.81
N SER A 31 -12.73 -6.46 -5.08
CA SER A 31 -12.04 -7.15 -6.19
C SER A 31 -10.59 -6.65 -6.34
N PRO A 32 -9.69 -7.38 -7.05
CA PRO A 32 -8.28 -7.03 -7.20
C PRO A 32 -8.06 -5.88 -8.20
N VAL A 33 -8.80 -4.78 -8.04
CA VAL A 33 -8.48 -3.48 -8.64
C VAL A 33 -7.16 -3.02 -8.01
N THR A 34 -6.23 -2.49 -8.81
CA THR A 34 -5.00 -1.90 -8.26
C THR A 34 -5.31 -0.86 -7.18
N ASP A 35 -4.64 -0.95 -6.05
CA ASP A 35 -4.89 -0.12 -4.85
C ASP A 35 -4.84 1.40 -5.10
N ALA A 36 -4.10 1.85 -6.12
CA ALA A 36 -4.05 3.26 -6.51
C ALA A 36 -5.42 3.82 -6.93
N ALA A 37 -6.26 3.02 -7.61
CA ALA A 37 -7.60 3.43 -8.04
C ALA A 37 -8.60 3.44 -6.88
N HIS A 38 -8.39 2.61 -5.85
CA HIS A 38 -9.17 2.67 -4.61
C HIS A 38 -8.78 3.90 -3.78
N ARG A 39 -7.48 4.13 -3.58
CA ARG A 39 -6.97 5.30 -2.84
C ARG A 39 -7.43 6.62 -3.44
N ARG A 40 -7.35 6.75 -4.77
CA ARG A 40 -7.81 7.96 -5.47
C ARG A 40 -9.31 8.18 -5.31
N ARG A 41 -10.14 7.13 -5.37
CA ARG A 41 -11.58 7.23 -5.14
C ARG A 41 -11.92 7.70 -3.73
N LEU A 42 -11.20 7.22 -2.72
CA LEU A 42 -11.36 7.67 -1.34
C LEU A 42 -10.99 9.16 -1.20
N PHE A 43 -9.87 9.58 -1.77
CA PHE A 43 -9.45 10.99 -1.75
C PHE A 43 -10.46 11.92 -2.45
N GLU A 44 -10.99 11.48 -3.59
CA GLU A 44 -12.06 12.18 -4.30
C GLU A 44 -13.34 12.26 -3.45
N ALA A 45 -13.72 11.17 -2.77
CA ALA A 45 -14.88 11.16 -1.88
C ALA A 45 -14.74 12.16 -0.71
N MET A 46 -13.57 12.22 -0.09
CA MET A 46 -13.25 13.18 0.99
C MET A 46 -13.29 14.62 0.49
N LEU A 47 -12.69 14.90 -0.68
CA LEU A 47 -12.76 16.22 -1.32
C LEU A 47 -14.21 16.63 -1.59
N GLN A 48 -15.02 15.73 -2.17
CA GLN A 48 -16.43 15.99 -2.44
C GLN A 48 -17.18 16.34 -1.15
N ALA A 49 -16.98 15.56 -0.09
CA ALA A 49 -17.60 15.79 1.21
C ALA A 49 -17.31 17.20 1.76
N LEU A 50 -16.06 17.65 1.67
CA LEU A 50 -15.63 18.97 2.14
C LEU A 50 -16.15 20.13 1.29
N THR A 51 -16.35 19.91 -0.01
CA THR A 51 -16.78 20.97 -0.95
C THR A 51 -18.28 21.05 -1.20
N VAL A 52 -19.08 20.14 -0.63
CA VAL A 52 -20.55 20.07 -0.83
C VAL A 52 -21.26 21.40 -0.57
N GLY A 53 -20.81 22.18 0.40
CA GLY A 53 -21.44 23.45 0.77
C GLY A 53 -21.12 24.64 -0.14
N GLN A 54 -20.19 24.49 -1.10
CA GLN A 54 -19.68 25.57 -1.97
C GLN A 54 -19.22 26.85 -1.23
N ALA A 55 -18.96 26.76 0.08
CA ALA A 55 -18.48 27.86 0.90
C ALA A 55 -16.95 27.84 0.98
N PRO A 56 -16.30 29.01 1.18
CA PRO A 56 -14.88 29.05 1.50
C PRO A 56 -14.57 28.21 2.75
N LEU A 57 -13.58 27.33 2.66
CA LEU A 57 -13.18 26.43 3.74
C LEU A 57 -11.80 26.81 4.28
N LEU A 58 -11.71 27.02 5.59
CA LEU A 58 -10.43 27.14 6.32
C LEU A 58 -10.20 25.85 7.10
N LEU A 59 -9.16 25.10 6.74
CA LEU A 59 -8.69 23.93 7.48
C LEU A 59 -7.51 24.36 8.34
N VAL A 60 -7.67 24.26 9.67
CA VAL A 60 -6.59 24.56 10.63
C VAL A 60 -6.04 23.25 11.18
N LEU A 61 -4.76 23.00 10.96
CA LEU A 61 -4.03 21.83 11.43
C LEU A 61 -3.01 22.30 12.48
N ASP A 62 -3.19 21.85 13.72
CA ASP A 62 -2.20 22.11 14.77
C ASP A 62 -1.20 20.94 14.82
N ASP A 63 0.10 21.24 14.89
CA ASP A 63 1.21 20.28 14.94
C ASP A 63 1.29 19.31 13.74
N ILE A 64 1.39 19.85 12.52
CA ILE A 64 1.42 19.07 11.25
C ILE A 64 2.59 18.08 11.16
N GLN A 65 3.64 18.26 11.96
CA GLN A 65 4.76 17.31 12.00
C GLN A 65 4.38 15.90 12.48
N TRP A 66 3.19 15.71 13.03
CA TRP A 66 2.71 14.40 13.48
C TRP A 66 1.69 13.77 12.53
N CYS A 67 1.36 14.45 11.43
CA CYS A 67 0.53 13.85 10.39
C CYS A 67 1.24 12.63 9.80
N ASP A 68 0.48 11.55 9.63
CA ASP A 68 0.96 10.42 8.84
C ASP A 68 1.10 10.81 7.36
N ARG A 69 1.80 9.95 6.62
CA ARG A 69 2.08 10.18 5.21
C ARG A 69 0.80 10.24 4.37
N ASP A 70 -0.19 9.42 4.69
CA ASP A 70 -1.42 9.32 3.91
C ASP A 70 -2.27 10.60 4.04
N THR A 71 -2.29 11.21 5.24
CA THR A 71 -2.88 12.53 5.48
C THR A 71 -2.17 13.62 4.69
N LEU A 72 -0.84 13.60 4.66
CA LEU A 72 -0.05 14.57 3.88
C LEU A 72 -0.29 14.43 2.37
N GLU A 73 -0.33 13.19 1.86
CA GLU A 73 -0.63 12.92 0.44
C GLU A 73 -2.08 13.31 0.09
N TRP A 74 -3.03 13.12 1.01
CA TRP A 74 -4.39 13.60 0.82
C TRP A 74 -4.47 15.14 0.84
N LEU A 75 -3.76 15.82 1.74
CA LEU A 75 -3.68 17.28 1.76
C LEU A 75 -3.06 17.81 0.45
N GLU A 76 -2.04 17.13 -0.07
CA GLU A 76 -1.46 17.43 -1.37
C GLU A 76 -2.51 17.30 -2.48
N PHE A 77 -3.24 16.18 -2.50
CA PHE A 77 -4.33 15.95 -3.44
C PHE A 77 -5.41 17.03 -3.34
N LEU A 78 -5.81 17.42 -2.12
CA LEU A 78 -6.81 18.44 -1.85
C LEU A 78 -6.39 19.80 -2.42
N ILE A 79 -5.16 20.23 -2.16
CA ILE A 79 -4.61 21.52 -2.61
C ILE A 79 -4.52 21.59 -4.15
N HIS A 80 -4.11 20.50 -4.81
CA HIS A 80 -3.95 20.47 -6.27
C HIS A 80 -5.28 20.25 -7.02
N SER A 81 -6.16 19.40 -6.49
CA SER A 81 -7.38 18.96 -7.19
C SER A 81 -8.61 19.81 -6.87
N GLY A 82 -8.61 20.58 -5.76
CA GLY A 82 -9.76 21.38 -5.33
C GLY A 82 -10.24 22.40 -6.37
N LYS A 83 -9.35 22.92 -7.22
CA LYS A 83 -9.70 23.83 -8.33
C LYS A 83 -10.33 23.13 -9.54
N GLN A 84 -10.06 21.84 -9.72
CA GLN A 84 -10.54 21.03 -10.85
C GLN A 84 -11.78 20.21 -10.48
N ALA A 85 -12.24 20.29 -9.23
CA ALA A 85 -13.44 19.61 -8.79
C ALA A 85 -14.67 20.12 -9.57
N PRO A 86 -15.69 19.27 -9.80
CA PRO A 86 -16.95 19.66 -10.44
C PRO A 86 -17.62 20.88 -9.79
N ASN A 87 -17.39 21.06 -8.48
CA ASN A 87 -17.87 22.18 -7.66
C ASN A 87 -16.67 22.82 -6.91
N PRO A 88 -15.90 23.71 -7.55
CA PRO A 88 -14.71 24.29 -6.93
C PRO A 88 -15.09 25.25 -5.80
N ALA A 89 -14.51 25.06 -4.62
CA ALA A 89 -14.63 25.97 -3.47
C ALA A 89 -13.25 26.54 -3.10
N PRO A 90 -13.15 27.79 -2.60
CA PRO A 90 -11.89 28.33 -2.08
C PRO A 90 -11.48 27.57 -0.82
N ILE A 91 -10.31 26.92 -0.83
CA ILE A 91 -9.78 26.20 0.33
C ILE A 91 -8.47 26.87 0.78
N LEU A 92 -8.37 27.19 2.06
CA LEU A 92 -7.13 27.61 2.72
C LEU A 92 -6.77 26.58 3.78
N VAL A 93 -5.55 26.05 3.72
CA VAL A 93 -4.98 25.18 4.76
C VAL A 93 -3.98 26.01 5.56
N LEU A 94 -4.22 26.13 6.86
CA LEU A 94 -3.32 26.77 7.82
C LEU A 94 -2.78 25.67 8.74
N ALA A 95 -1.45 25.51 8.76
CA ALA A 95 -0.79 24.48 9.55
C ALA A 95 0.25 25.09 10.49
N THR A 96 0.35 24.58 11.72
CA THR A 96 1.44 24.92 12.64
C THR A 96 2.52 23.84 12.59
N LEU A 97 3.79 24.25 12.63
CA LEU A 97 4.96 23.36 12.53
C LEU A 97 6.02 23.75 13.56
N ARG A 98 6.54 22.76 14.30
CA ARG A 98 7.67 22.95 15.20
C ARG A 98 9.00 22.98 14.43
N SER A 99 9.83 23.97 14.72
CA SER A 99 11.14 24.14 14.07
C SER A 99 12.18 23.18 14.68
N GLY A 100 12.83 22.37 13.83
CA GLY A 100 13.94 21.49 14.22
C GLY A 100 13.61 20.02 14.46
N GLU A 101 12.35 19.60 14.30
CA GLU A 101 11.95 18.17 14.43
C GLU A 101 11.97 17.39 13.11
N THR A 102 12.30 18.04 11.99
CA THR A 102 12.27 17.43 10.65
C THR A 102 13.67 17.11 10.15
N THR A 103 13.87 15.88 9.68
CA THR A 103 15.08 15.49 8.93
C THR A 103 14.87 15.70 7.43
N ALA A 104 15.95 15.69 6.63
CA ALA A 104 15.87 15.97 5.20
C ALA A 104 14.98 14.96 4.42
N ASP A 105 14.86 13.74 4.92
CA ASP A 105 14.14 12.60 4.30
C ASP A 105 12.75 12.32 4.91
N ASP A 106 12.28 13.16 5.84
CA ASP A 106 10.97 13.04 6.47
C ASP A 106 9.81 13.30 5.45
N PRO A 107 8.71 12.51 5.45
CA PRO A 107 7.53 12.75 4.61
C PRO A 107 7.02 14.20 4.59
N LEU A 108 7.06 14.89 5.74
CA LEU A 108 6.67 16.30 5.84
C LEU A 108 7.63 17.22 5.05
N SER A 109 8.92 16.93 5.05
CA SER A 109 9.92 17.66 4.25
C SER A 109 9.68 17.48 2.75
N LEU A 110 9.27 16.29 2.32
CA LEU A 110 8.89 16.04 0.92
C LEU A 110 7.62 16.82 0.55
N PHE A 111 6.57 16.72 1.36
CA PHE A 111 5.31 17.45 1.18
C PHE A 111 5.54 18.96 1.04
N ARG A 112 6.34 19.57 1.94
CA ARG A 112 6.69 20.99 1.88
C ARG A 112 7.41 21.35 0.57
N ARG A 113 8.42 20.57 0.16
CA ARG A 113 9.11 20.79 -1.13
C ARG A 113 8.16 20.72 -2.32
N THR A 114 7.18 19.83 -2.28
CA THR A 114 6.16 19.73 -3.33
C THR A 114 5.29 20.98 -3.38
N LEU A 115 4.82 21.48 -2.23
CA LEU A 115 4.02 22.71 -2.17
C LEU A 115 4.82 23.97 -2.53
N GLU A 116 6.10 24.05 -2.16
CA GLU A 116 7.01 25.12 -2.58
C GLU A 116 7.14 25.15 -4.10
N ARG A 117 7.41 23.99 -4.72
CA ARG A 117 7.56 23.86 -6.18
C ARG A 117 6.28 24.20 -6.93
N SER A 118 5.12 23.85 -6.38
CA SER A 118 3.82 24.16 -7.00
C SER A 118 3.32 25.57 -6.68
N GLY A 119 4.03 26.35 -5.85
CA GLY A 119 3.68 27.71 -5.49
C GLY A 119 2.50 27.83 -4.52
N HIS A 120 2.18 26.76 -3.79
CA HIS A 120 1.07 26.70 -2.84
C HIS A 120 1.51 26.80 -1.36
N LEU A 121 2.80 26.96 -1.07
CA LEU A 121 3.30 27.16 0.30
C LEU A 121 3.55 28.64 0.62
N HIS A 122 3.07 29.10 1.78
CA HIS A 122 3.46 30.37 2.37
C HIS A 122 3.93 30.16 3.81
N ASP A 123 5.25 30.27 4.03
CA ASP A 123 5.86 30.06 5.34
C ASP A 123 5.86 31.36 6.17
N LEU A 124 5.16 31.33 7.29
CA LEU A 124 5.14 32.40 8.29
C LEU A 124 6.00 31.99 9.50
N HIS A 125 7.24 32.45 9.54
CA HIS A 125 8.12 32.19 10.68
C HIS A 125 7.76 33.11 11.86
N LEU A 126 7.30 32.50 12.97
CA LEU A 126 7.01 33.23 14.20
C LEU A 126 8.26 33.37 15.06
N SER A 127 8.81 34.57 15.13
CA SER A 127 9.92 34.90 16.03
C SER A 127 9.45 35.20 17.45
N ARG A 128 10.40 35.20 18.39
CA ARG A 128 10.18 35.73 19.75
C ARG A 128 9.71 37.18 19.68
N LEU A 129 8.87 37.59 20.62
CA LEU A 129 8.43 38.98 20.74
C LEU A 129 9.62 39.85 21.12
N SER A 130 9.71 41.02 20.50
CA SER A 130 10.61 42.08 20.93
C SER A 130 10.26 42.58 22.34
N GLU A 131 11.16 43.34 22.95
CA GLU A 131 10.89 43.98 24.24
C GLU A 131 9.68 44.93 24.19
N LEU A 132 9.46 45.59 23.04
CA LEU A 132 8.34 46.48 22.82
C LEU A 132 7.02 45.70 22.74
N GLU A 133 6.97 44.63 21.96
CA GLU A 133 5.79 43.76 21.84
C GLU A 133 5.50 43.02 23.15
N THR A 134 6.55 42.64 23.89
CA THR A 134 6.44 42.11 25.26
C THR A 134 5.80 43.14 26.17
N GLY A 135 6.21 44.41 26.09
CA GLY A 135 5.61 45.51 26.83
C GLY A 135 4.13 45.70 26.51
N GLN A 136 3.74 45.59 25.24
CA GLN A 136 2.34 45.65 24.81
C GLN A 136 1.53 44.49 25.40
N LEU A 137 2.05 43.25 25.29
CA LEU A 137 1.40 42.06 25.84
C LEU A 137 1.25 42.14 27.37
N VAL A 138 2.31 42.50 28.08
CA VAL A 138 2.28 42.68 29.55
C VAL A 138 1.27 43.76 29.94
N THR A 139 1.24 44.88 29.24
CA THR A 139 0.31 45.98 29.53
C THR A 139 -1.14 45.57 29.29
N ASN A 140 -1.43 44.83 28.22
CA ASN A 140 -2.77 44.31 27.95
C ASN A 140 -3.24 43.31 29.03
N LEU A 141 -2.34 42.51 29.60
CA LEU A 141 -2.67 41.51 30.63
C LEU A 141 -2.80 42.10 32.04
N SER A 142 -1.97 43.10 32.37
CA SER A 142 -1.85 43.67 33.72
C SER A 142 -2.49 45.05 33.87
N GLY A 143 -2.93 45.68 32.78
CA GLY A 143 -3.52 47.03 32.73
C GLY A 143 -2.47 48.15 32.74
N LYS A 144 -1.47 48.07 33.62
CA LYS A 144 -0.32 48.99 33.67
C LYS A 144 0.93 48.24 34.13
N ALA A 145 2.04 48.41 33.43
CA ALA A 145 3.35 47.92 33.84
C ALA A 145 4.40 49.01 33.67
N ALA A 146 5.32 49.11 34.64
CA ALA A 146 6.42 50.05 34.54
C ALA A 146 7.52 49.52 33.60
N ALA A 147 8.25 50.41 32.94
CA ALA A 147 9.30 50.03 31.98
C ALA A 147 10.34 49.05 32.55
N HIS A 148 10.72 49.20 33.83
CA HIS A 148 11.67 48.30 34.49
C HIS A 148 11.11 46.88 34.69
N GLN A 149 9.79 46.72 34.85
CA GLN A 149 9.13 45.41 34.96
C GLN A 149 9.04 44.74 33.60
N ILE A 150 8.73 45.50 32.54
CA ILE A 150 8.72 45.01 31.17
C ILE A 150 10.13 44.51 30.78
N HIS A 151 11.16 45.30 31.08
CA HIS A 151 12.55 44.91 30.82
C HIS A 151 12.95 43.63 31.57
N ALA A 152 12.58 43.52 32.85
CA ALA A 152 12.84 42.33 33.64
C ALA A 152 12.11 41.10 33.08
N ILE A 153 10.82 41.22 32.77
CA ILE A 153 10.02 40.14 32.18
C ILE A 153 10.60 39.73 30.82
N PHE A 154 10.91 40.68 29.94
CA PHE A 154 11.52 40.39 28.64
C PHE A 154 12.86 39.65 28.77
N LYS A 155 13.76 40.11 29.65
CA LYS A 155 15.05 39.43 29.92
C LYS A 155 14.89 38.00 30.43
N ALA A 156 13.78 37.69 31.07
CA ALA A 156 13.55 36.39 31.68
C ALA A 156 12.87 35.38 30.79
N THR A 157 11.94 35.88 29.99
CA THR A 157 11.11 35.08 29.11
C THR A 157 11.74 34.99 27.73
N ASP A 158 12.74 35.83 27.47
CA ASP A 158 13.43 35.96 26.19
C ASP A 158 12.42 36.15 25.04
N GLY A 159 11.40 36.96 25.31
CA GLY A 159 10.34 37.28 24.35
C GLY A 159 9.33 36.14 24.07
N ILE A 160 9.37 35.01 24.78
CA ILE A 160 8.44 33.90 24.55
C ILE A 160 7.05 34.27 25.11
N PRO A 161 6.00 34.38 24.27
CA PRO A 161 4.66 34.82 24.69
C PRO A 161 4.09 34.02 25.86
N LEU A 162 4.23 32.69 25.81
CA LEU A 162 3.74 31.79 26.87
C LEU A 162 4.36 32.12 28.23
N PHE A 163 5.69 32.33 28.27
CA PHE A 163 6.39 32.64 29.51
C PHE A 163 6.09 34.05 30.02
N ILE A 164 5.83 34.99 29.12
CA ILE A 164 5.38 36.34 29.47
C ILE A 164 4.02 36.26 30.18
N VAL A 165 3.06 35.54 29.60
CA VAL A 165 1.72 35.37 30.18
C VAL A 165 1.79 34.73 31.57
N GLU A 166 2.53 33.63 31.71
CA GLU A 166 2.64 32.91 32.99
C GLU A 166 3.39 33.72 34.06
N THR A 167 4.43 34.46 33.69
CA THR A 167 5.15 35.34 34.63
C THR A 167 4.25 36.46 35.15
N VAL A 168 3.44 37.07 34.27
CA VAL A 168 2.49 38.12 34.66
C VAL A 168 1.39 37.55 35.58
N ARG A 169 0.86 36.36 35.28
CA ARG A 169 -0.15 35.69 36.12
C ARG A 169 0.39 35.34 37.50
N ALA A 170 1.57 34.73 37.57
CA ALA A 170 2.21 34.36 38.84
C ALA A 170 2.47 35.60 39.73
N ASN A 171 2.92 36.71 39.13
CA ASN A 171 3.14 37.96 39.86
C ASN A 171 1.83 38.56 40.39
N ARG A 172 0.72 38.48 39.63
CA ARG A 172 -0.60 38.93 40.10
C ARG A 172 -1.11 38.06 41.26
N GLN A 173 -0.92 36.75 41.20
CA GLN A 173 -1.35 35.84 42.26
C GLN A 173 -0.55 36.04 43.56
N ALA A 174 0.77 36.23 43.47
CA ALA A 174 1.60 36.59 44.61
C ALA A 174 1.24 37.97 45.20
N GLN A 175 0.73 38.92 44.40
CA GLN A 175 0.25 40.21 44.90
C GLN A 175 -1.10 40.09 45.62
N LEU A 176 -1.96 39.15 45.22
CA LEU A 176 -3.24 38.88 45.89
C LEU A 176 -3.03 38.14 47.23
N GLU A 177 -2.07 37.22 47.29
CA GLU A 177 -1.73 36.47 48.51
C GLU A 177 -1.00 37.32 49.57
N ASN A 178 -0.33 38.41 49.17
CA ASN A 178 0.36 39.33 50.08
C ASN A 178 -0.47 40.57 50.48
N ALA A 179 -1.74 40.65 50.06
CA ALA A 179 -2.59 41.81 50.33
C ALA A 179 -3.04 41.95 51.80
N ASP A 180 -2.86 40.93 52.64
CA ASP A 180 -3.20 40.95 54.07
C ASP A 180 -2.04 41.36 55.01
N ASN A 181 -0.84 41.60 54.49
CA ASN A 181 0.30 42.06 55.30
C ASN A 181 0.76 43.45 54.87
N ASP A 182 0.09 44.46 55.43
CA ASP A 182 0.44 45.87 55.27
C ASP A 182 1.65 46.22 56.16
N VAL A 183 2.88 45.95 55.67
CA VAL A 183 4.07 46.68 56.11
C VAL A 183 4.96 47.02 54.92
N ALA A 184 5.18 48.32 54.77
CA ALA A 184 6.02 48.95 53.78
C ALA A 184 7.46 48.40 53.72
N THR A 185 7.87 47.94 52.54
CA THR A 185 9.27 47.97 52.09
C THR A 185 9.35 48.53 50.67
N LYS A 186 9.70 49.81 50.57
CA LYS A 186 10.28 50.43 49.38
C LYS A 186 11.70 49.87 49.20
N GLY A 187 11.95 49.18 48.09
CA GLY A 187 13.31 48.88 47.63
C GLY A 187 13.47 47.46 47.09
N GLN A 188 13.68 47.36 45.77
CA GLN A 188 14.19 46.18 45.05
C GLN A 188 13.41 44.87 45.23
N ALA A 189 12.27 44.75 44.56
CA ALA A 189 11.75 43.45 44.15
C ALA A 189 12.15 43.23 42.69
N ASN A 190 13.34 42.68 42.46
CA ASN A 190 13.55 41.92 41.22
C ASN A 190 12.61 40.72 41.32
N PRO A 191 11.59 40.57 40.43
CA PRO A 191 10.89 39.30 40.36
C PRO A 191 11.93 38.23 40.00
N PRO A 192 11.93 37.07 40.66
CA PRO A 192 12.93 36.04 40.38
C PRO A 192 12.63 35.35 39.05
N LEU A 193 13.56 35.50 38.11
CA LEU A 193 13.53 35.06 36.70
C LEU A 193 14.55 33.88 36.53
N PRO A 194 14.46 33.02 35.50
CA PRO A 194 14.08 31.62 35.71
C PRO A 194 15.18 30.58 35.38
N PRO A 195 15.53 29.76 36.37
CA PRO A 195 15.68 28.29 36.25
C PRO A 195 14.37 27.55 36.57
N LYS A 196 13.22 28.26 36.53
CA LYS A 196 12.03 27.97 37.33
C LYS A 196 10.91 27.16 36.69
N ILE A 197 11.01 26.76 35.43
CA ILE A 197 9.94 25.96 34.79
C ILE A 197 9.84 24.59 35.48
N LEU A 198 10.95 23.92 35.76
CA LEU A 198 10.93 22.67 36.54
C LEU A 198 10.42 22.90 37.96
N SER A 199 10.87 23.94 38.68
CA SER A 199 10.43 24.18 40.07
C SER A 199 8.96 24.61 40.20
N VAL A 200 8.40 25.30 39.20
CA VAL A 200 6.98 25.69 39.20
C VAL A 200 6.11 24.47 38.87
N ILE A 201 6.54 23.64 37.91
CA ILE A 201 5.84 22.40 37.56
C ILE A 201 5.94 21.39 38.72
N GLU A 202 7.13 21.16 39.26
CA GLU A 202 7.34 20.35 40.46
C GLU A 202 6.57 20.90 41.65
N GLY A 203 6.54 22.23 41.83
CA GLY A 203 5.76 22.87 42.89
C GLY A 203 4.25 22.66 42.76
N ARG A 204 3.71 22.65 41.55
CA ARG A 204 2.30 22.27 41.28
C ARG A 204 2.09 20.78 41.57
N LEU A 205 3.00 19.92 41.12
CA LEU A 205 2.92 18.48 41.30
C LEU A 205 3.08 18.00 42.75
N VAL A 206 3.80 18.73 43.61
CA VAL A 206 3.97 18.45 45.05
C VAL A 206 2.70 18.80 45.84
N ARG A 207 1.88 19.74 45.36
CA ARG A 207 0.63 20.13 45.99
C ARG A 207 -0.53 19.18 45.70
N LEU A 208 -0.35 18.25 44.75
CA LEU A 208 -1.38 17.29 44.39
C LEU A 208 -1.59 16.26 45.50
N SER A 209 -2.84 15.87 45.70
CA SER A 209 -3.18 14.66 46.44
C SER A 209 -2.52 13.42 45.82
N PRO A 210 -2.32 12.33 46.59
CA PRO A 210 -1.76 11.08 46.05
C PRO A 210 -2.54 10.54 44.84
N ASP A 211 -3.86 10.70 44.85
CA ASP A 211 -4.75 10.19 43.80
C ASP A 211 -4.68 11.07 42.54
N ALA A 212 -4.73 12.40 42.69
CA ALA A 212 -4.50 13.33 41.58
C ALA A 212 -3.10 13.17 40.98
N ARG A 213 -2.08 12.90 41.80
CA ARG A 213 -0.73 12.61 41.31
C ARG A 213 -0.67 11.30 40.53
N ALA A 214 -1.34 10.25 41.00
CA ALA A 214 -1.42 8.98 40.29
C ALA A 214 -2.13 9.11 38.94
N LEU A 215 -3.18 9.94 38.86
CA LEU A 215 -3.86 10.25 37.60
C LEU A 215 -3.00 11.09 36.66
N ALA A 216 -2.26 12.08 37.15
CA ALA A 216 -1.32 12.86 36.34
C ALA A 216 -0.22 11.97 35.73
N ASP A 217 0.32 11.05 36.54
CA ASP A 217 1.31 10.07 36.10
C ASP A 217 0.73 9.15 35.00
N LEU A 218 -0.51 8.67 35.18
CA LEU A 218 -1.21 7.81 34.21
C LEU A 218 -1.50 8.57 32.90
N ALA A 219 -2.10 9.75 33.01
CA ALA A 219 -2.40 10.66 31.90
C ALA A 219 -1.15 11.00 31.08
N ALA A 220 -0.01 11.25 31.74
CA ALA A 220 1.24 11.56 31.07
C ALA A 220 1.74 10.40 30.18
N VAL A 221 1.47 9.16 30.59
CA VAL A 221 1.82 7.95 29.84
C VAL A 221 0.84 7.71 28.67
N THR A 222 -0.44 8.03 28.83
CA THR A 222 -1.48 7.80 27.81
C THR A 222 -1.23 8.57 26.50
N GLY A 223 -0.88 9.85 26.56
CA GLY A 223 -0.69 10.67 25.35
C GLY A 223 -1.01 12.14 25.56
N GLN A 224 -1.22 12.86 24.46
CA GLN A 224 -1.61 14.29 24.49
C GLN A 224 -3.03 14.50 25.01
N ALA A 225 -3.96 13.65 24.57
CA ALA A 225 -5.35 13.64 24.97
C ALA A 225 -5.74 12.26 25.51
N PHE A 226 -6.68 12.24 26.44
CA PHE A 226 -7.19 11.03 27.07
C PHE A 226 -8.63 11.25 27.52
N ASN A 227 -9.44 10.19 27.55
CA ASN A 227 -10.81 10.26 28.03
C ASN A 227 -10.97 9.60 29.39
N THR A 228 -12.06 9.95 30.09
CA THR A 228 -12.37 9.41 31.42
C THR A 228 -12.47 7.89 31.42
N ASN A 229 -13.09 7.29 30.40
CA ASN A 229 -13.32 5.84 30.30
C ASN A 229 -11.99 5.04 30.27
N LEU A 230 -11.00 5.50 29.51
CA LEU A 230 -9.67 4.90 29.47
C LEU A 230 -8.96 5.02 30.82
N LEU A 231 -9.04 6.19 31.47
CA LEU A 231 -8.44 6.37 32.79
C LEU A 231 -9.11 5.50 33.85
N MET A 232 -10.44 5.39 33.84
CA MET A 232 -11.22 4.54 34.73
C MET A 232 -10.79 3.07 34.67
N ARG A 233 -10.53 2.56 33.46
CA ARG A 233 -10.08 1.17 33.27
C ARG A 233 -8.60 0.96 33.57
N ALA A 234 -7.76 1.97 33.34
CA ALA A 234 -6.32 1.87 33.55
C ALA A 234 -5.89 2.20 35.00
N THR A 235 -6.75 2.84 35.79
CA THR A 235 -6.50 3.18 37.19
C THR A 235 -6.92 2.08 38.16
N THR A 236 -6.53 2.21 39.43
CA THR A 236 -7.03 1.38 40.55
C THR A 236 -7.94 2.17 41.49
N LEU A 237 -8.20 3.44 41.18
CA LEU A 237 -9.10 4.32 41.91
C LEU A 237 -10.56 3.98 41.58
N GLY A 238 -11.48 4.26 42.50
CA GLY A 238 -12.91 4.24 42.22
C GLY A 238 -13.33 5.47 41.42
N GLU A 239 -14.60 5.51 41.03
CA GLU A 239 -15.17 6.57 40.21
C GLU A 239 -15.13 7.94 40.91
N ASP A 240 -15.52 7.98 42.19
CA ASP A 240 -15.52 9.21 42.98
C ASP A 240 -14.09 9.78 43.15
N GLU A 241 -13.10 8.93 43.42
CA GLU A 241 -11.71 9.37 43.54
C GLU A 241 -11.11 9.82 42.20
N LEU A 242 -11.52 9.21 41.09
CA LEU A 242 -11.09 9.64 39.75
C LEU A 242 -11.65 11.03 39.42
N VAL A 243 -12.94 11.26 39.65
CA VAL A 243 -13.58 12.56 39.40
C VAL A 243 -12.95 13.65 40.26
N GLN A 244 -12.75 13.37 41.57
CA GLN A 244 -12.10 14.33 42.48
C GLN A 244 -10.67 14.64 42.04
N GLY A 245 -9.91 13.63 41.61
CA GLY A 245 -8.55 13.81 41.14
C GLY A 245 -8.47 14.58 39.81
N LEU A 246 -9.39 14.34 38.87
CA LEU A 246 -9.48 15.11 37.62
C LEU A 246 -9.85 16.58 37.88
N ASP A 247 -10.80 16.85 38.77
CA ASP A 247 -11.16 18.22 39.18
C ASP A 247 -9.96 18.93 39.82
N GLU A 248 -9.20 18.25 40.68
CA GLU A 248 -7.97 18.80 41.26
C GLU A 248 -6.92 19.14 40.18
N LEU A 249 -6.68 18.24 39.22
CA LEU A 249 -5.75 18.48 38.12
C LEU A 249 -6.18 19.66 37.22
N TRP A 250 -7.49 19.82 37.02
CA TRP A 250 -8.06 20.93 36.26
C TRP A 250 -7.94 22.25 37.04
N GLN A 251 -8.25 22.26 38.34
CA GLN A 251 -8.10 23.42 39.22
C GLN A 251 -6.64 23.90 39.31
N GLN A 252 -5.68 22.96 39.35
CA GLN A 252 -4.25 23.26 39.33
C GLN A 252 -3.71 23.62 37.94
N GLN A 253 -4.58 23.72 36.92
CA GLN A 253 -4.24 24.06 35.53
C GLN A 253 -3.15 23.14 34.95
N ILE A 254 -3.22 21.86 35.29
CA ILE A 254 -2.35 20.81 34.75
C ILE A 254 -3.01 20.23 33.49
N ILE A 255 -4.32 20.00 33.56
CA ILE A 255 -5.14 19.52 32.45
C ILE A 255 -6.22 20.56 32.11
N ARG A 256 -6.73 20.49 30.89
CA ARG A 256 -7.88 21.22 30.39
C ARG A 256 -8.85 20.26 29.75
N GLU A 257 -10.12 20.60 29.80
CA GLU A 257 -11.14 19.93 29.00
C GLU A 257 -10.92 20.24 27.52
N GLN A 258 -11.02 19.23 26.67
CA GLN A 258 -10.88 19.35 25.24
C GLN A 258 -12.27 19.24 24.58
N ALA A 259 -12.70 20.30 23.91
CA ALA A 259 -13.94 20.28 23.13
C ALA A 259 -13.70 19.47 21.83
N GLY A 260 -14.46 18.39 21.64
CA GLY A 260 -14.37 17.52 20.47
C GLY A 260 -15.51 16.48 20.44
N ASP A 261 -15.53 15.63 19.40
CA ASP A 261 -16.58 14.61 19.15
C ASP A 261 -16.61 13.46 20.17
N ILE A 262 -15.60 13.36 21.05
CA ILE A 262 -15.49 12.35 22.10
C ILE A 262 -15.93 12.98 23.42
N GLU A 263 -17.04 12.49 23.99
CA GLU A 263 -17.51 12.92 25.32
C GLU A 263 -16.42 12.70 26.39
N GLU A 264 -16.25 13.69 27.27
CA GLU A 264 -15.33 13.66 28.41
C GLU A 264 -13.83 13.48 28.08
N SER A 265 -13.33 14.24 27.11
CA SER A 265 -11.89 14.26 26.78
C SER A 265 -11.12 15.38 27.48
N TYR A 266 -9.93 15.05 27.98
CA TYR A 266 -8.99 15.96 28.64
C TYR A 266 -7.63 15.93 27.95
N ALA A 267 -6.91 17.04 28.02
CA ALA A 267 -5.54 17.15 27.55
C ALA A 267 -4.67 17.94 28.53
N PHE A 268 -3.35 17.75 28.49
CA PHE A 268 -2.46 18.63 29.23
C PHE A 268 -2.57 20.06 28.70
N VAL A 269 -2.53 21.05 29.59
CA VAL A 269 -2.55 22.47 29.18
C VAL A 269 -1.35 22.78 28.27
N HIS A 270 -0.21 22.12 28.53
CA HIS A 270 1.01 22.20 27.73
C HIS A 270 1.73 20.85 27.63
N ASP A 271 2.20 20.46 26.45
CA ASP A 271 3.01 19.25 26.25
C ASP A 271 4.24 19.17 27.15
N LYS A 272 4.85 20.32 27.48
CA LYS A 272 6.01 20.35 28.38
C LYS A 272 5.69 19.86 29.78
N LEU A 273 4.45 20.07 30.27
CA LEU A 273 4.00 19.53 31.55
C LEU A 273 3.97 18.01 31.52
N ARG A 274 3.39 17.43 30.45
CA ARG A 274 3.38 15.99 30.22
C ARG A 274 4.79 15.41 30.20
N GLU A 275 5.71 16.00 29.45
CA GLU A 275 7.10 15.54 29.36
C GLU A 275 7.80 15.52 30.72
N VAL A 276 7.57 16.55 31.55
CA VAL A 276 8.15 16.62 32.90
C VAL A 276 7.55 15.55 33.80
N VAL A 277 6.21 15.39 33.82
CA VAL A 277 5.54 14.35 34.62
C VAL A 277 6.03 12.96 34.20
N TYR A 278 6.06 12.67 32.91
CA TYR A 278 6.57 11.40 32.37
C TYR A 278 8.06 11.20 32.72
N GLY A 279 8.85 12.27 32.63
CA GLY A 279 10.26 12.32 32.99
C GLY A 279 10.55 11.91 34.43
N LEU A 280 9.68 12.29 35.37
CA LEU A 280 9.81 11.97 36.80
C LEU A 280 9.49 10.50 37.14
N LEU A 281 8.83 9.77 36.24
CA LEU A 281 8.49 8.36 36.47
C LEU A 281 9.74 7.47 36.43
N SER A 282 9.86 6.58 37.41
CA SER A 282 10.89 5.53 37.37
C SER A 282 10.64 4.55 36.21
N PRO A 283 11.67 3.89 35.65
CA PRO A 283 11.51 2.93 34.55
C PRO A 283 10.51 1.80 34.86
N MET A 284 10.46 1.32 36.11
CA MET A 284 9.51 0.29 36.53
C MET A 284 8.07 0.81 36.54
N ARG A 285 7.87 2.04 37.02
CA ARG A 285 6.54 2.69 37.04
C ARG A 285 6.04 2.95 35.63
N ARG A 286 6.90 3.44 34.72
CA ARG A 286 6.56 3.61 33.30
C ARG A 286 6.07 2.30 32.69
N ARG A 287 6.82 1.20 32.86
CA ARG A 287 6.41 -0.11 32.33
C ARG A 287 5.06 -0.60 32.87
N LEU A 288 4.82 -0.39 34.17
CA LEU A 288 3.54 -0.74 34.79
C LEU A 288 2.38 0.07 34.20
N LEU A 289 2.54 1.39 34.07
CA LEU A 289 1.49 2.26 33.53
C LEU A 289 1.22 1.98 32.05
N HIS A 290 2.27 1.81 31.22
CA HIS A 290 2.11 1.40 29.83
C HIS A 290 1.36 0.06 29.71
N ARG A 291 1.64 -0.92 30.58
CA ARG A 291 0.89 -2.19 30.60
C ARG A 291 -0.59 -1.99 30.90
N ARG A 292 -0.92 -1.20 31.92
CA ARG A 292 -2.32 -0.94 32.31
C ARG A 292 -3.08 -0.22 31.21
N ILE A 293 -2.46 0.78 30.58
CA ILE A 293 -3.06 1.51 29.47
C ILE A 293 -3.27 0.56 28.27
N ALA A 294 -2.29 -0.28 27.94
CA ALA A 294 -2.45 -1.26 26.88
C ALA A 294 -3.67 -2.15 27.14
N GLN A 295 -3.77 -2.76 28.33
CA GLN A 295 -4.89 -3.62 28.71
C GLN A 295 -6.24 -2.89 28.66
N ALA A 296 -6.30 -1.66 29.16
CA ALA A 296 -7.52 -0.86 29.10
C ALA A 296 -7.93 -0.54 27.66
N LEU A 297 -6.98 -0.24 26.77
CA LEU A 297 -7.23 -0.04 25.34
C LEU A 297 -7.70 -1.33 24.67
N GLU A 298 -7.14 -2.50 25.02
CA GLU A 298 -7.59 -3.80 24.50
C GLU A 298 -9.07 -4.06 24.84
N GLU A 299 -9.49 -3.76 26.07
CA GLU A 299 -10.87 -3.96 26.52
C GLU A 299 -11.86 -2.95 25.93
N LEU A 300 -11.38 -1.75 25.59
CA LEU A 300 -12.17 -0.71 24.94
C LEU A 300 -12.25 -0.89 23.42
N SER A 301 -11.30 -1.59 22.83
CA SER A 301 -11.32 -1.89 21.41
C SER A 301 -12.27 -3.06 21.12
N GLU A 302 -13.38 -2.79 20.43
CA GLU A 302 -14.07 -3.84 19.68
C GLU A 302 -13.19 -4.34 18.54
N GLU A 303 -13.35 -5.61 18.15
CA GLU A 303 -12.54 -6.32 17.14
C GLU A 303 -12.45 -5.60 15.77
N SER A 304 -13.33 -4.61 15.53
CA SER A 304 -13.45 -3.84 14.29
C SER A 304 -12.62 -2.55 14.24
N HIS A 305 -12.20 -1.97 15.39
CA HIS A 305 -11.53 -0.66 15.41
C HIS A 305 -10.05 -0.73 15.02
N ALA A 306 -9.79 -0.45 13.75
CA ALA A 306 -8.47 -0.31 13.13
C ALA A 306 -7.53 0.64 13.89
N ASP A 307 -8.07 1.74 14.42
CA ASP A 307 -7.29 2.90 14.89
C ASP A 307 -6.50 2.64 16.17
N ALA A 308 -6.95 1.75 17.05
CA ALA A 308 -6.31 1.52 18.34
C ALA A 308 -5.12 0.52 18.27
N SER A 309 -5.04 -0.32 17.24
CA SER A 309 -4.09 -1.44 17.20
C SER A 309 -2.62 -1.00 17.25
N ALA A 310 -2.27 0.08 16.55
CA ALA A 310 -0.92 0.63 16.55
C ALA A 310 -0.55 1.25 17.93
N GLN A 311 -1.51 1.94 18.55
CA GLN A 311 -1.34 2.53 19.89
C GLN A 311 -1.16 1.45 20.96
N ILE A 312 -1.99 0.40 20.94
CA ILE A 312 -1.89 -0.74 21.86
C ILE A 312 -0.52 -1.42 21.72
N ALA A 313 -0.04 -1.61 20.49
CA ALA A 313 1.29 -2.18 20.24
C ALA A 313 2.40 -1.33 20.90
N ALA A 314 2.37 -0.01 20.70
CA ALA A 314 3.35 0.90 21.28
C ALA A 314 3.37 0.84 22.82
N HIS A 315 2.20 0.77 23.47
CA HIS A 315 2.14 0.62 24.93
C HIS A 315 2.68 -0.73 25.41
N HIS A 316 2.37 -1.85 24.73
CA HIS A 316 2.96 -3.15 25.10
C HIS A 316 4.48 -3.17 24.93
N GLU A 317 4.99 -2.53 23.87
CA GLU A 317 6.43 -2.42 23.63
C GLU A 317 7.11 -1.65 24.77
N GLN A 318 6.60 -0.46 25.12
CA GLN A 318 7.11 0.35 26.22
C GLN A 318 6.95 -0.34 27.60
N ALA A 319 5.98 -1.25 27.72
CA ALA A 319 5.82 -2.12 28.90
C ALA A 319 6.81 -3.29 28.96
N GLY A 320 7.61 -3.52 27.91
CA GLY A 320 8.51 -4.65 27.76
C GLY A 320 7.82 -5.97 27.37
N GLN A 321 6.57 -5.91 26.91
CA GLN A 321 5.76 -7.07 26.51
C GLN A 321 5.85 -7.32 25.00
N VAL A 322 7.06 -7.57 24.52
CA VAL A 322 7.40 -7.61 23.09
C VAL A 322 6.50 -8.54 22.27
N LEU A 323 6.17 -9.72 22.80
CA LEU A 323 5.31 -10.69 22.11
C LEU A 323 3.89 -10.18 21.87
N LEU A 324 3.32 -9.43 22.84
CA LEU A 324 2.00 -8.82 22.68
C LEU A 324 2.07 -7.67 21.66
N ALA A 325 3.12 -6.85 21.73
CA ALA A 325 3.34 -5.77 20.77
C ALA A 325 3.40 -6.29 19.32
N ILE A 326 4.11 -7.40 19.06
CA ILE A 326 4.17 -8.04 17.74
C ILE A 326 2.77 -8.43 17.23
N GLY A 327 1.96 -9.07 18.09
CA GLY A 327 0.60 -9.48 17.72
C GLY A 327 -0.29 -8.28 17.35
N TRP A 328 -0.16 -7.17 18.08
CA TRP A 328 -0.89 -5.93 17.81
C TRP A 328 -0.37 -5.20 16.56
N LEU A 329 0.93 -5.21 16.29
CA LEU A 329 1.49 -4.68 15.03
C LEU A 329 0.95 -5.45 13.81
N GLN A 330 0.73 -6.76 13.91
CA GLN A 330 0.09 -7.53 12.83
C GLN A 330 -1.37 -7.15 12.63
N ARG A 331 -2.10 -6.81 13.71
CA ARG A 331 -3.48 -6.29 13.62
C ARG A 331 -3.48 -4.90 12.99
N ALA A 332 -2.58 -4.01 13.41
CA ALA A 332 -2.40 -2.69 12.83
C ALA A 332 -2.06 -2.77 11.33
N ALA A 333 -1.18 -3.69 10.94
CA ALA A 333 -0.87 -3.92 9.53
C ALA A 333 -2.08 -4.40 8.72
N ARG A 334 -2.91 -5.30 9.27
CA ARG A 334 -4.16 -5.74 8.61
C ARG A 334 -5.18 -4.61 8.51
N ALA A 335 -5.30 -3.80 9.55
CA ALA A 335 -6.15 -2.61 9.58
C ALA A 335 -5.74 -1.60 8.50
N ALA A 336 -4.47 -1.20 8.48
CA ALA A 336 -3.91 -0.32 7.46
C ALA A 336 -4.09 -0.89 6.04
N HIS A 337 -3.89 -2.20 5.86
CA HIS A 337 -4.13 -2.86 4.57
C HIS A 337 -5.60 -2.75 4.11
N ARG A 338 -6.59 -2.94 5.01
CA ARG A 338 -8.02 -2.75 4.68
C ARG A 338 -8.36 -1.33 4.22
N LEU A 339 -7.63 -0.34 4.74
CA LEU A 339 -7.73 1.07 4.36
C LEU A 339 -6.88 1.43 3.13
N SER A 340 -6.23 0.45 2.50
CA SER A 340 -5.28 0.67 1.38
C SER A 340 -4.06 1.55 1.74
N ALA A 341 -3.76 1.68 3.04
CA ALA A 341 -2.58 2.34 3.61
C ALA A 341 -1.39 1.35 3.63
N LEU A 342 -0.92 0.97 2.44
CA LEU A 342 0.02 -0.15 2.27
C LEU A 342 1.43 0.14 2.82
N GLN A 343 1.87 1.41 2.80
CA GLN A 343 3.16 1.80 3.38
C GLN A 343 3.14 1.71 4.90
N ASP A 344 2.05 2.13 5.53
CA ASP A 344 1.88 2.01 6.99
C ASP A 344 1.78 0.54 7.41
N ALA A 345 1.05 -0.27 6.63
CA ALA A 345 1.03 -1.70 6.82
C ALA A 345 2.45 -2.32 6.76
N LEU A 346 3.27 -1.95 5.77
CA LEU A 346 4.67 -2.38 5.70
C LEU A 346 5.50 -1.86 6.88
N GLY A 347 5.27 -0.61 7.31
CA GLY A 347 5.90 -0.02 8.49
C GLY A 347 5.67 -0.85 9.74
N HIS A 348 4.41 -1.21 10.03
CA HIS A 348 4.05 -2.06 11.16
C HIS A 348 4.66 -3.48 11.07
N LEU A 349 4.67 -4.10 9.89
CA LEU A 349 5.25 -5.43 9.69
C LEU A 349 6.78 -5.42 9.86
N ASN A 350 7.47 -4.40 9.34
CA ASN A 350 8.91 -4.24 9.50
C ASN A 350 9.28 -3.94 10.96
N HIS A 351 8.45 -3.17 11.67
CA HIS A 351 8.61 -2.96 13.10
C HIS A 351 8.48 -4.29 13.87
N ALA A 352 7.45 -5.09 13.57
CA ALA A 352 7.25 -6.40 14.20
C ALA A 352 8.45 -7.35 13.99
N LEU A 353 9.06 -7.33 12.80
CA LEU A 353 10.29 -8.09 12.52
C LEU A 353 11.49 -7.59 13.31
N THR A 354 11.65 -6.28 13.45
CA THR A 354 12.72 -5.66 14.25
C THR A 354 12.61 -6.08 15.72
N LEU A 355 11.39 -6.09 16.27
CA LEU A 355 11.11 -6.59 17.61
C LEU A 355 11.45 -8.08 17.73
N LEU A 356 11.04 -8.93 16.78
CA LEU A 356 11.38 -10.37 16.79
C LEU A 356 12.89 -10.64 16.75
N GLN A 357 13.66 -9.84 16.00
CA GLN A 357 15.11 -9.94 15.89
C GLN A 357 15.82 -9.54 17.19
N THR A 358 15.34 -8.47 17.85
CA THR A 358 15.95 -7.93 19.08
C THR A 358 15.55 -8.68 20.35
N SER A 359 14.55 -9.56 20.28
CA SER A 359 13.97 -10.25 21.45
C SER A 359 14.87 -11.32 22.13
N GLY A 360 16.09 -11.55 21.66
CA GLY A 360 17.01 -12.56 22.22
C GLY A 360 16.52 -14.01 22.09
N ASP A 361 17.27 -14.99 22.59
CA ASP A 361 16.97 -16.42 22.41
C ASP A 361 15.85 -16.96 23.33
N GLY A 362 15.36 -16.16 24.28
CA GLY A 362 14.39 -16.59 25.29
C GLY A 362 12.99 -16.97 24.77
N ILE A 363 12.64 -16.61 23.52
CA ILE A 363 11.35 -16.96 22.90
C ILE A 363 11.34 -18.41 22.38
N GLY A 364 12.51 -18.99 22.10
CA GLY A 364 12.64 -20.27 21.40
C GLY A 364 12.41 -20.14 19.89
N VAL A 365 13.08 -21.00 19.11
CA VAL A 365 13.09 -20.94 17.64
C VAL A 365 11.69 -21.18 17.06
N GLU A 366 10.94 -22.15 17.57
CA GLU A 366 9.62 -22.50 17.04
C GLU A 366 8.61 -21.36 17.19
N LYS A 367 8.53 -20.74 18.37
CA LYS A 367 7.61 -19.63 18.64
C LYS A 367 7.99 -18.38 17.84
N ARG A 368 9.29 -18.12 17.67
CA ARG A 368 9.78 -17.06 16.77
C ARG A 368 9.33 -17.33 15.34
N SER A 369 9.52 -18.54 14.83
CA SER A 369 9.12 -18.91 13.47
C SER A 369 7.61 -18.79 13.24
N ALA A 370 6.80 -19.22 14.22
CA ALA A 370 5.34 -19.12 14.15
C ALA A 370 4.83 -17.67 14.10
N LEU A 371 5.53 -16.73 14.75
CA LEU A 371 5.21 -15.29 14.69
C LEU A 371 5.74 -14.65 13.40
N GLU A 372 6.92 -15.06 12.94
CA GLU A 372 7.56 -14.47 11.76
C GLU A 372 6.84 -14.85 10.45
N LEU A 373 6.37 -16.10 10.33
CA LEU A 373 5.72 -16.60 9.12
C LEU A 373 4.57 -15.72 8.61
N PRO A 374 3.51 -15.41 9.40
CA PRO A 374 2.41 -14.56 8.95
C PRO A 374 2.87 -13.14 8.59
N ILE A 375 3.93 -12.62 9.22
CA ILE A 375 4.50 -11.30 8.87
C ILE A 375 5.11 -11.35 7.48
N GLN A 376 5.92 -12.37 7.19
CA GLN A 376 6.57 -12.53 5.89
C GLN A 376 5.57 -12.75 4.77
N MET A 377 4.52 -13.55 5.02
CA MET A 377 3.45 -13.78 4.04
C MET A 377 2.70 -12.48 3.71
N GLN A 378 2.26 -11.73 4.73
CA GLN A 378 1.55 -10.48 4.52
C GLN A 378 2.44 -9.42 3.84
N ARG A 379 3.72 -9.37 4.21
CA ARG A 379 4.69 -8.46 3.60
C ARG A 379 4.95 -8.80 2.13
N GLY A 380 5.08 -10.08 1.79
CA GLY A 380 5.19 -10.54 0.41
C GLY A 380 3.98 -10.13 -0.42
N ALA A 381 2.77 -10.28 0.11
CA ALA A 381 1.53 -9.84 -0.55
C ALA A 381 1.47 -8.32 -0.76
N ILE A 382 1.90 -7.52 0.23
CA ILE A 382 1.90 -6.06 0.09
C ILE A 382 2.98 -5.59 -0.90
N TYR A 383 4.18 -6.18 -0.90
CA TYR A 383 5.19 -5.86 -1.91
C TYR A 383 4.74 -6.24 -3.31
N LEU A 384 4.04 -7.37 -3.46
CA LEU A 384 3.43 -7.79 -4.71
C LEU A 384 2.45 -6.73 -5.24
N ALA A 385 1.59 -6.20 -4.38
CA ALA A 385 0.61 -5.17 -4.72
C ALA A 385 1.24 -3.78 -4.98
N THR A 386 2.26 -3.39 -4.22
CA THR A 386 2.84 -2.02 -4.26
C THR A 386 3.98 -1.85 -5.26
N LYS A 387 4.80 -2.88 -5.45
CA LYS A 387 6.01 -2.84 -6.29
C LYS A 387 5.93 -3.75 -7.51
N GLY A 388 4.81 -4.46 -7.66
CA GLY A 388 4.58 -5.40 -8.75
C GLY A 388 5.20 -6.78 -8.52
N HIS A 389 4.91 -7.68 -9.45
CA HIS A 389 5.26 -9.09 -9.37
C HIS A 389 6.75 -9.41 -9.45
N ALA A 390 7.61 -8.45 -9.80
CA ALA A 390 9.04 -8.69 -10.05
C ALA A 390 9.99 -8.07 -9.00
N ALA A 391 9.45 -7.44 -7.96
CA ALA A 391 10.24 -6.75 -6.95
C ALA A 391 11.05 -7.74 -6.09
N PRO A 392 12.38 -7.55 -5.89
CA PRO A 392 13.22 -8.45 -5.10
C PRO A 392 12.71 -8.70 -3.67
N GLU A 393 12.02 -7.73 -3.08
CA GLU A 393 11.46 -7.82 -1.74
C GLU A 393 10.31 -8.85 -1.64
N VAL A 394 9.63 -9.14 -2.75
CA VAL A 394 8.65 -10.22 -2.86
C VAL A 394 9.36 -11.56 -2.73
N GLU A 395 10.40 -11.80 -3.53
CA GLU A 395 11.22 -13.02 -3.46
C GLU A 395 11.84 -13.21 -2.08
N GLN A 396 12.39 -12.16 -1.49
CA GLN A 396 12.98 -12.22 -0.15
C GLN A 396 11.96 -12.61 0.92
N SER A 397 10.78 -12.00 0.91
CA SER A 397 9.73 -12.28 1.89
C SER A 397 9.16 -13.69 1.72
N LEU A 398 8.91 -14.12 0.49
CA LEU A 398 8.38 -15.45 0.20
C LEU A 398 9.39 -16.57 0.45
N ASN A 399 10.67 -16.40 0.10
CA ASN A 399 11.71 -17.37 0.43
C ASN A 399 11.87 -17.53 1.95
N ARG A 400 11.85 -16.41 2.69
CA ARG A 400 11.90 -16.47 4.15
C ARG A 400 10.66 -17.16 4.73
N ALA A 401 9.47 -16.87 4.21
CA ALA A 401 8.25 -17.60 4.60
C ALA A 401 8.37 -19.11 4.30
N PHE A 402 9.00 -19.48 3.19
CA PHE A 402 9.19 -20.87 2.80
C PHE A 402 10.11 -21.62 3.77
N ASP A 403 11.25 -21.01 4.12
CA ASP A 403 12.19 -21.56 5.10
C ASP A 403 11.51 -21.80 6.47
N LEU A 404 10.67 -20.86 6.91
CA LEU A 404 9.91 -20.95 8.15
C LEU A 404 8.86 -22.07 8.09
N CYS A 405 8.14 -22.19 6.97
CA CYS A 405 7.16 -23.25 6.75
C CYS A 405 7.79 -24.66 6.73
N ARG A 406 9.05 -24.78 6.31
CA ARG A 406 9.78 -26.06 6.29
C ARG A 406 10.02 -26.61 7.70
N ALA A 407 10.12 -25.74 8.70
CA ALA A 407 10.40 -26.09 10.09
C ALA A 407 9.14 -26.36 10.93
N GLY A 408 7.93 -26.07 10.44
CA GLY A 408 6.69 -26.28 11.23
C GLY A 408 5.37 -25.76 10.65
N GLY A 409 5.33 -25.34 9.38
CA GLY A 409 4.10 -24.85 8.75
C GLY A 409 3.10 -25.97 8.41
N THR A 410 1.83 -25.63 8.24
CA THR A 410 0.83 -26.57 7.69
C THR A 410 1.07 -26.85 6.20
N VAL A 411 0.41 -27.87 5.66
CA VAL A 411 0.44 -28.17 4.21
C VAL A 411 -0.05 -26.96 3.41
N GLU A 412 -1.14 -26.34 3.85
CA GLU A 412 -1.76 -25.20 3.18
C GLU A 412 -0.86 -23.97 3.20
N GLN A 413 -0.16 -23.72 4.30
CA GLN A 413 0.80 -22.61 4.41
C GLN A 413 2.01 -22.84 3.51
N ARG A 414 2.57 -24.06 3.51
CA ARG A 414 3.65 -24.45 2.59
C ARG A 414 3.22 -24.27 1.13
N PHE A 415 2.02 -24.73 0.80
CA PHE A 415 1.48 -24.63 -0.56
C PHE A 415 1.28 -23.17 -0.97
N ALA A 416 0.64 -22.35 -0.12
CA ALA A 416 0.38 -20.95 -0.42
C ALA A 416 1.68 -20.14 -0.68
N VAL A 417 2.72 -20.39 0.12
CA VAL A 417 4.03 -19.73 -0.08
C VAL A 417 4.70 -20.20 -1.36
N LEU A 418 4.74 -21.51 -1.62
CA LEU A 418 5.28 -22.05 -2.87
C LEU A 418 4.49 -21.54 -4.08
N TYR A 419 3.17 -21.44 -3.99
CA TYR A 419 2.32 -20.92 -5.04
C TYR A 419 2.65 -19.45 -5.35
N GLY A 420 2.83 -18.64 -4.31
CA GLY A 420 3.32 -17.26 -4.44
C GLY A 420 4.67 -17.18 -5.14
N LEU A 421 5.65 -18.02 -4.75
CA LEU A 421 6.96 -18.11 -5.40
C LEU A 421 6.85 -18.54 -6.87
N GLY A 422 5.99 -19.52 -7.14
CA GLY A 422 5.70 -20.00 -8.48
C GLY A 422 5.13 -18.88 -9.36
N ARG A 423 4.24 -18.04 -8.84
CA ARG A 423 3.75 -16.88 -9.59
C ARG A 423 4.83 -15.81 -9.80
N TYR A 424 5.66 -15.55 -8.80
CA TYR A 424 6.79 -14.62 -8.91
C TYR A 424 7.77 -15.03 -10.02
N TYR A 425 8.24 -16.29 -10.01
CA TYR A 425 9.17 -16.81 -11.02
C TYR A 425 8.55 -16.98 -12.41
N LEU A 426 7.23 -16.96 -12.51
CA LEU A 426 6.53 -17.00 -13.79
C LEU A 426 6.50 -15.60 -14.41
N VAL A 427 6.13 -14.57 -13.64
CA VAL A 427 6.03 -13.20 -14.13
C VAL A 427 7.41 -12.57 -14.39
N ARG A 428 8.40 -12.87 -13.53
CA ARG A 428 9.82 -12.62 -13.76
C ARG A 428 10.48 -13.95 -14.13
N PRO A 429 10.56 -14.31 -15.41
CA PRO A 429 10.85 -15.66 -15.86
C PRO A 429 12.18 -16.16 -15.32
N ALA A 430 12.10 -17.03 -14.32
CA ALA A 430 13.18 -17.88 -13.86
C ALA A 430 12.67 -19.31 -13.96
N LEU A 431 12.39 -19.74 -15.20
CA LEU A 431 11.58 -20.93 -15.49
C LEU A 431 12.13 -22.20 -14.85
N GLU A 432 13.45 -22.33 -14.67
CA GLU A 432 14.05 -23.46 -13.96
C GLU A 432 13.68 -23.48 -12.47
N LYS A 433 13.82 -22.34 -11.77
CA LYS A 433 13.41 -22.20 -10.36
C LYS A 433 11.90 -22.40 -10.23
N GLY A 434 11.13 -21.81 -11.14
CA GLY A 434 9.68 -21.92 -11.19
C GLY A 434 9.20 -23.37 -11.40
N MET A 435 9.87 -24.12 -12.27
CA MET A 435 9.59 -25.54 -12.50
C MET A 435 9.87 -26.38 -11.24
N ALA A 436 10.98 -26.13 -10.54
CA ALA A 436 11.28 -26.81 -9.28
C ALA A 436 10.21 -26.53 -8.20
N VAL A 437 9.70 -25.29 -8.15
CA VAL A 437 8.59 -24.90 -7.27
C VAL A 437 7.28 -25.60 -7.69
N ALA A 438 6.96 -25.63 -8.97
CA ALA A 438 5.75 -26.30 -9.49
C ALA A 438 5.75 -27.81 -9.17
N GLN A 439 6.89 -28.46 -9.27
CA GLN A 439 7.06 -29.87 -8.88
C GLN A 439 6.84 -30.08 -7.37
N GLN A 440 7.35 -29.18 -6.52
CA GLN A 440 7.11 -29.25 -5.08
C GLN A 440 5.64 -29.01 -4.71
N LEU A 441 4.95 -28.10 -5.41
CA LEU A 441 3.51 -27.90 -5.25
C LEU A 441 2.74 -29.19 -5.55
N LEU A 442 3.08 -29.88 -6.64
CA LEU A 442 2.45 -31.14 -7.01
C LEU A 442 2.71 -32.23 -5.96
N GLN A 443 3.97 -32.42 -5.54
CA GLN A 443 4.31 -33.39 -4.49
C GLN A 443 3.54 -33.15 -3.19
N LEU A 444 3.40 -31.88 -2.79
CA LEU A 444 2.67 -31.49 -1.60
C LEU A 444 1.16 -31.74 -1.74
N ALA A 445 0.59 -31.40 -2.90
CA ALA A 445 -0.81 -31.64 -3.21
C ALA A 445 -1.13 -33.14 -3.22
N GLU A 446 -0.32 -33.96 -3.88
CA GLU A 446 -0.46 -35.43 -3.93
C GLU A 446 -0.38 -36.05 -2.54
N ALA A 447 0.60 -35.64 -1.72
CA ALA A 447 0.75 -36.13 -0.36
C ALA A 447 -0.44 -35.76 0.54
N SER A 448 -1.06 -34.60 0.29
CA SER A 448 -2.23 -34.13 1.05
C SER A 448 -3.56 -34.71 0.58
N GLN A 449 -3.61 -35.27 -0.63
CA GLN A 449 -4.83 -35.71 -1.33
C GLN A 449 -5.93 -34.63 -1.42
N SER A 450 -5.56 -33.34 -1.34
CA SER A 450 -6.50 -32.23 -1.48
C SER A 450 -6.79 -31.96 -2.95
N SER A 451 -8.06 -32.04 -3.34
CA SER A 451 -8.52 -31.70 -4.70
C SER A 451 -8.17 -30.27 -5.07
N ASP A 452 -8.41 -29.31 -4.18
CA ASP A 452 -8.10 -27.89 -4.39
C ASP A 452 -6.61 -27.68 -4.71
N LEU A 453 -5.72 -28.29 -3.93
CA LEU A 453 -4.28 -28.14 -4.12
C LEU A 453 -3.80 -28.85 -5.38
N LEU A 454 -4.40 -29.98 -5.74
CA LEU A 454 -4.08 -30.70 -6.97
C LEU A 454 -4.43 -29.89 -8.21
N ILE A 455 -5.61 -29.25 -8.23
CA ILE A 455 -6.02 -28.39 -9.35
C ILE A 455 -4.99 -27.28 -9.58
N GLU A 456 -4.62 -26.56 -8.51
CA GLU A 456 -3.64 -25.47 -8.59
C GLU A 456 -2.25 -25.95 -9.01
N ALA A 457 -1.81 -27.11 -8.50
CA ALA A 457 -0.52 -27.69 -8.84
C ALA A 457 -0.45 -28.12 -10.30
N TYR A 458 -1.50 -28.79 -10.80
CA TYR A 458 -1.60 -29.21 -12.20
C TYR A 458 -1.63 -28.01 -13.15
N MET A 459 -2.47 -27.00 -12.85
CA MET A 459 -2.51 -25.77 -13.63
C MET A 459 -1.13 -25.10 -13.66
N THR A 460 -0.49 -24.94 -12.51
CA THR A 460 0.83 -24.28 -12.41
C THR A 460 1.87 -25.02 -13.24
N LEU A 461 1.96 -26.34 -13.11
CA LEU A 461 2.92 -27.15 -13.85
C LEU A 461 2.66 -27.11 -15.36
N GLY A 462 1.39 -27.20 -15.77
CA GLY A 462 0.99 -27.08 -17.16
C GLY A 462 1.39 -25.74 -17.79
N THR A 463 1.22 -24.64 -17.06
CA THR A 463 1.67 -23.31 -17.49
C THR A 463 3.18 -23.26 -17.69
N TYR A 464 3.97 -23.75 -16.73
CA TYR A 464 5.44 -23.77 -16.87
C TYR A 464 5.94 -24.64 -18.03
N LEU A 465 5.28 -25.78 -18.27
CA LEU A 465 5.62 -26.68 -19.38
C LEU A 465 5.32 -26.05 -20.73
N LEU A 466 4.21 -25.29 -20.87
CA LEU A 466 3.94 -24.52 -22.08
C LEU A 466 5.08 -23.54 -22.38
N HIS A 467 5.53 -22.76 -21.39
CA HIS A 467 6.59 -21.77 -21.59
C HIS A 467 7.96 -22.41 -21.94
N ARG A 468 8.17 -23.66 -21.53
CA ARG A 468 9.33 -24.48 -21.95
C ARG A 468 9.12 -25.20 -23.29
N ALA A 469 8.01 -24.97 -23.97
CA ALA A 469 7.60 -25.63 -25.21
C ALA A 469 7.40 -27.17 -25.10
N ALA A 470 7.16 -27.69 -23.90
CA ALA A 470 6.80 -29.10 -23.66
C ALA A 470 5.28 -29.27 -23.81
N PHE A 471 4.76 -29.07 -25.02
CA PHE A 471 3.33 -28.97 -25.30
C PHE A 471 2.52 -30.23 -24.95
N PRO A 472 2.97 -31.47 -25.26
CA PRO A 472 2.24 -32.68 -24.88
C PRO A 472 2.05 -32.80 -23.35
N GLU A 473 3.11 -32.61 -22.58
CA GLU A 473 3.09 -32.69 -21.12
C GLU A 473 2.30 -31.55 -20.50
N ALA A 474 2.43 -30.34 -21.06
CA ALA A 474 1.61 -29.19 -20.64
C ALA A 474 0.12 -29.52 -20.76
N LEU A 475 -0.29 -30.10 -21.88
CA LEU A 475 -1.69 -30.44 -22.12
C LEU A 475 -2.21 -31.52 -21.16
N ASP A 476 -1.40 -32.55 -20.84
CA ASP A 476 -1.79 -33.58 -19.87
C ASP A 476 -2.13 -32.97 -18.51
N TYR A 477 -1.24 -32.14 -17.97
CA TYR A 477 -1.48 -31.50 -16.67
C TYR A 477 -2.66 -30.52 -16.69
N LEU A 478 -2.79 -29.69 -17.73
CA LEU A 478 -3.93 -28.77 -17.85
C LEU A 478 -5.25 -29.54 -17.97
N GLN A 479 -5.28 -30.67 -18.67
CA GLN A 479 -6.48 -31.52 -18.76
C GLN A 479 -6.82 -32.17 -17.41
N ARG A 480 -5.83 -32.58 -16.63
CA ARG A 480 -6.04 -33.09 -15.26
C ARG A 480 -6.63 -32.01 -14.34
N ALA A 481 -6.16 -30.77 -14.45
CA ALA A 481 -6.74 -29.64 -13.73
C ALA A 481 -8.21 -29.40 -14.14
N ILE A 482 -8.49 -29.36 -15.45
CA ILE A 482 -9.86 -29.17 -15.98
C ILE A 482 -10.79 -30.30 -15.56
N ALA A 483 -10.34 -31.55 -15.58
CA ALA A 483 -11.16 -32.71 -15.25
C ALA A 483 -11.53 -32.76 -13.76
N LEU A 484 -10.68 -32.22 -12.88
CA LEU A 484 -10.90 -32.19 -11.43
C LEU A 484 -11.71 -30.95 -10.99
N TYR A 485 -11.68 -29.88 -11.77
CA TYR A 485 -12.33 -28.61 -11.43
C TYR A 485 -13.86 -28.65 -11.63
N ASP A 486 -14.57 -28.17 -10.62
CA ASP A 486 -16.02 -27.91 -10.65
C ASP A 486 -16.31 -26.52 -10.07
N PRO A 487 -16.91 -25.59 -10.84
CA PRO A 487 -17.13 -24.22 -10.41
C PRO A 487 -18.05 -24.09 -9.17
N ASN A 488 -18.93 -25.06 -8.92
CA ASN A 488 -19.86 -25.01 -7.77
C ASN A 488 -19.16 -25.30 -6.44
N THR A 489 -18.12 -26.13 -6.48
CA THR A 489 -17.36 -26.56 -5.31
C THR A 489 -16.04 -25.79 -5.15
N HIS A 490 -15.49 -25.28 -6.26
CA HIS A 490 -14.17 -24.62 -6.31
C HIS A 490 -14.24 -23.11 -6.54
N GLY A 491 -15.43 -22.47 -6.48
CA GLY A 491 -15.57 -21.03 -6.69
C GLY A 491 -14.75 -20.14 -5.73
N ASN A 492 -14.33 -20.67 -4.57
CA ASN A 492 -13.49 -19.95 -3.60
C ASN A 492 -12.01 -19.82 -4.04
N HIS A 493 -11.58 -20.52 -5.09
CA HIS A 493 -10.20 -20.44 -5.60
C HIS A 493 -9.81 -19.03 -6.02
N THR A 494 -10.73 -18.27 -6.64
CA THR A 494 -10.46 -16.88 -7.04
C THR A 494 -10.09 -16.01 -5.83
N VAL A 495 -10.75 -16.20 -4.69
CA VAL A 495 -10.46 -15.46 -3.46
C VAL A 495 -9.13 -15.92 -2.84
N ARG A 496 -8.87 -17.23 -2.85
CA ARG A 496 -7.69 -17.83 -2.19
C ARG A 496 -6.39 -17.63 -2.97
N PHE A 497 -6.43 -17.72 -4.29
CA PHE A 497 -5.26 -17.76 -5.17
C PHE A 497 -5.19 -16.58 -6.15
N GLY A 498 -6.22 -15.74 -6.18
CA GLY A 498 -6.31 -14.49 -6.96
C GLY A 498 -6.76 -14.67 -8.41
N GLN A 499 -6.92 -15.91 -8.88
CA GLN A 499 -7.42 -16.24 -10.21
C GLN A 499 -8.15 -17.57 -10.16
N ASP A 500 -9.03 -17.81 -11.13
CA ASP A 500 -9.72 -19.09 -11.24
C ASP A 500 -8.89 -20.11 -12.04
N PRO A 501 -8.55 -21.27 -11.46
CA PRO A 501 -7.70 -22.26 -12.13
C PRO A 501 -8.41 -22.94 -13.31
N GLY A 502 -9.74 -23.00 -13.33
CA GLY A 502 -10.50 -23.52 -14.46
C GLY A 502 -10.36 -22.61 -15.69
N VAL A 503 -10.60 -21.31 -15.49
CA VAL A 503 -10.44 -20.29 -16.56
C VAL A 503 -9.01 -20.28 -17.09
N VAL A 504 -8.02 -20.29 -16.19
CA VAL A 504 -6.59 -20.29 -16.57
C VAL A 504 -6.25 -21.59 -17.31
N SER A 505 -6.64 -22.76 -16.80
CA SER A 505 -6.33 -24.04 -17.44
C SER A 505 -6.94 -24.17 -18.82
N LEU A 506 -8.18 -23.68 -19.02
CA LEU A 506 -8.83 -23.64 -20.33
C LEU A 506 -8.11 -22.69 -21.29
N SER A 507 -7.72 -21.49 -20.83
CA SER A 507 -7.01 -20.50 -21.64
C SER A 507 -5.64 -21.00 -22.11
N TYR A 508 -4.87 -21.60 -21.21
CA TYR A 508 -3.58 -22.21 -21.54
C TYR A 508 -3.75 -23.47 -22.41
N SER A 509 -4.76 -24.31 -22.17
CA SER A 509 -5.03 -25.48 -23.03
C SER A 509 -5.34 -25.05 -24.45
N ALA A 510 -6.14 -24.00 -24.63
CA ALA A 510 -6.44 -23.45 -25.94
C ALA A 510 -5.17 -22.99 -26.67
N TRP A 511 -4.25 -22.35 -25.94
CA TRP A 511 -2.95 -21.94 -26.48
C TRP A 511 -2.08 -23.14 -26.89
N VAL A 512 -1.98 -24.16 -26.04
CA VAL A 512 -1.24 -25.39 -26.38
C VAL A 512 -1.81 -26.05 -27.63
N HIS A 513 -3.13 -26.21 -27.72
CA HIS A 513 -3.80 -26.74 -28.90
C HIS A 513 -3.49 -25.90 -30.15
N TRP A 514 -3.46 -24.57 -30.03
CA TRP A 514 -3.09 -23.71 -31.15
C TRP A 514 -1.65 -23.96 -31.64
N CYS A 515 -0.68 -24.02 -30.72
CA CYS A 515 0.72 -24.29 -31.08
C CYS A 515 0.89 -25.64 -31.80
N ARG A 516 0.07 -26.63 -31.43
CA ARG A 516 0.03 -27.97 -32.05
C ARG A 516 -0.79 -28.04 -33.34
N ALA A 517 -1.31 -26.92 -33.86
CA ALA A 517 -2.21 -26.84 -35.01
C ALA A 517 -3.56 -27.57 -34.84
N GLU A 518 -4.02 -27.76 -33.60
CA GLU A 518 -5.31 -28.37 -33.24
C GLU A 518 -6.39 -27.28 -33.09
N ILE A 519 -6.80 -26.69 -34.21
CA ILE A 519 -7.58 -25.42 -34.24
C ILE A 519 -8.98 -25.53 -33.61
N GLU A 520 -9.74 -26.59 -33.90
CA GLU A 520 -11.08 -26.75 -33.35
C GLU A 520 -11.08 -26.97 -31.82
N PRO A 521 -10.23 -27.85 -31.27
CA PRO A 521 -10.00 -27.90 -29.82
C PRO A 521 -9.60 -26.55 -29.22
N ALA A 522 -8.70 -25.79 -29.87
CA ALA A 522 -8.29 -24.48 -29.38
C ALA A 522 -9.46 -23.51 -29.25
N LYS A 523 -10.26 -23.35 -30.32
CA LYS A 523 -11.46 -22.49 -30.32
C LYS A 523 -12.48 -22.93 -29.27
N SER A 524 -12.71 -24.23 -29.15
CA SER A 524 -13.64 -24.79 -28.16
C SER A 524 -13.21 -24.44 -26.73
N LYS A 525 -11.92 -24.58 -26.41
CA LYS A 525 -11.37 -24.28 -25.08
C LYS A 525 -11.42 -22.79 -24.75
N THR A 526 -11.21 -21.93 -25.73
CA THR A 526 -11.36 -20.47 -25.57
C THR A 526 -12.79 -20.06 -25.26
N GLN A 527 -13.75 -20.63 -25.98
CA GLN A 527 -15.15 -20.36 -25.70
C GLN A 527 -15.54 -20.86 -24.31
N GLN A 528 -15.07 -22.04 -23.91
CA GLN A 528 -15.28 -22.56 -22.55
C GLN A 528 -14.68 -21.63 -21.48
N ALA A 529 -13.47 -21.09 -21.70
CA ALA A 529 -12.82 -20.18 -20.76
C ALA A 529 -13.63 -18.89 -20.56
N ILE A 530 -14.11 -18.29 -21.66
CA ILE A 530 -14.94 -17.06 -21.62
C ILE A 530 -16.28 -17.35 -20.93
N THR A 531 -16.95 -18.44 -21.30
CA THR A 531 -18.23 -18.81 -20.70
C THR A 531 -18.10 -19.08 -19.19
N LEU A 532 -17.02 -19.74 -18.76
CA LEU A 532 -16.76 -19.96 -17.34
C LEU A 532 -16.46 -18.64 -16.62
N ALA A 533 -15.62 -17.78 -17.18
CA ALA A 533 -15.31 -16.48 -16.59
C ALA A 533 -16.55 -15.60 -16.41
N ASP A 534 -17.46 -15.63 -17.40
CA ASP A 534 -18.73 -14.92 -17.36
C ASP A 534 -19.68 -15.47 -16.29
N ALA A 535 -19.74 -16.80 -16.14
CA ALA A 535 -20.55 -17.45 -15.11
C ALA A 535 -20.04 -17.15 -13.70
N LEU A 536 -18.72 -17.03 -13.51
CA LEU A 536 -18.12 -16.71 -12.22
C LEU A 536 -18.29 -15.22 -11.81
N GLY A 537 -18.50 -14.32 -12.78
CA GLY A 537 -18.78 -12.91 -12.52
C GLY A 537 -17.60 -12.08 -11.99
N TYR A 538 -16.37 -12.63 -11.92
CA TYR A 538 -15.17 -11.89 -11.50
C TYR A 538 -14.52 -11.17 -12.69
N PRO A 539 -14.42 -9.82 -12.69
CA PRO A 539 -13.86 -9.04 -13.80
C PRO A 539 -12.43 -9.45 -14.18
N TYR A 540 -11.62 -9.84 -13.18
CA TYR A 540 -10.23 -10.25 -13.39
C TYR A 540 -10.11 -11.52 -14.25
N ASN A 541 -10.93 -12.55 -13.97
CA ASN A 541 -10.94 -13.78 -14.75
C ASN A 541 -11.45 -13.56 -16.19
N ARG A 542 -12.42 -12.64 -16.36
CA ARG A 542 -12.91 -12.24 -17.69
C ARG A 542 -11.80 -11.53 -18.49
N ALA A 543 -11.04 -10.63 -17.86
CA ALA A 543 -9.91 -9.97 -18.50
C ALA A 543 -8.83 -10.98 -18.97
N ILE A 544 -8.53 -12.00 -18.15
CA ILE A 544 -7.62 -13.11 -18.52
C ILE A 544 -8.13 -13.82 -19.77
N ALA A 545 -9.36 -14.36 -19.71
CA ALA A 545 -9.93 -15.17 -20.79
C ALA A 545 -10.01 -14.40 -22.12
N GLN A 546 -10.45 -13.13 -22.08
CA GLN A 546 -10.57 -12.29 -23.26
C GLN A 546 -9.20 -11.90 -23.85
N THR A 547 -8.21 -11.60 -23.01
CA THR A 547 -6.87 -11.27 -23.48
C THR A 547 -6.23 -12.47 -24.19
N TYR A 548 -6.31 -13.67 -23.61
CA TYR A 548 -5.81 -14.88 -24.26
C TYR A 548 -6.60 -15.26 -25.52
N ALA A 549 -7.91 -14.98 -25.57
CA ALA A 549 -8.69 -15.13 -26.79
C ALA A 549 -8.17 -14.21 -27.91
N ALA A 550 -7.88 -12.94 -27.60
CA ALA A 550 -7.30 -11.99 -28.57
C ALA A 550 -5.94 -12.48 -29.11
N VAL A 551 -5.07 -13.00 -28.23
CA VAL A 551 -3.77 -13.58 -28.61
C VAL A 551 -3.94 -14.71 -29.63
N GLN A 552 -4.93 -15.58 -29.46
CA GLN A 552 -5.15 -16.69 -30.40
C GLN A 552 -5.61 -16.22 -31.78
N TRP A 553 -6.49 -15.22 -31.84
CA TRP A 553 -6.88 -14.63 -33.12
C TRP A 553 -5.73 -13.87 -33.78
N GLN A 554 -4.82 -13.31 -32.98
CA GLN A 554 -3.56 -12.79 -33.48
C GLN A 554 -2.71 -13.91 -34.11
N TYR A 555 -2.60 -15.08 -33.48
CA TYR A 555 -1.90 -16.24 -34.09
C TYR A 555 -2.51 -16.69 -35.42
N ALA A 556 -3.84 -16.57 -35.56
CA ALA A 556 -4.57 -16.86 -36.79
C ALA A 556 -4.34 -15.82 -37.91
N ASP A 557 -3.63 -14.72 -37.63
CA ASP A 557 -3.57 -13.51 -38.45
C ASP A 557 -4.96 -12.91 -38.76
N ASP A 558 -5.96 -13.18 -37.89
CA ASP A 558 -7.31 -12.60 -37.98
C ASP A 558 -7.35 -11.29 -37.17
N ALA A 559 -6.84 -10.23 -37.80
CA ALA A 559 -6.73 -8.92 -37.20
C ALA A 559 -8.09 -8.33 -36.78
N ALA A 560 -9.16 -8.63 -37.51
CA ALA A 560 -10.50 -8.10 -37.24
C ALA A 560 -11.10 -8.72 -35.96
N THR A 561 -11.07 -10.04 -35.84
CA THR A 561 -11.57 -10.72 -34.63
C THR A 561 -10.68 -10.43 -33.42
N CYS A 562 -9.35 -10.38 -33.62
CA CYS A 562 -8.41 -9.96 -32.59
C CYS A 562 -8.75 -8.54 -32.06
N LEU A 563 -9.07 -7.60 -32.96
CA LEU A 563 -9.39 -6.22 -32.57
C LEU A 563 -10.59 -6.16 -31.61
N VAL A 564 -11.67 -6.86 -31.95
CA VAL A 564 -12.90 -6.89 -31.15
C VAL A 564 -12.64 -7.43 -29.74
N GLN A 565 -11.88 -8.52 -29.63
CA GLN A 565 -11.53 -9.10 -28.33
C GLN A 565 -10.60 -8.20 -27.54
N ALA A 566 -9.57 -7.64 -28.19
CA ALA A 566 -8.59 -6.75 -27.57
C ALA A 566 -9.22 -5.45 -27.07
N GLU A 567 -10.16 -4.85 -27.80
CA GLU A 567 -10.89 -3.65 -27.36
C GLU A 567 -11.75 -3.93 -26.13
N SER A 568 -12.46 -5.06 -26.12
CA SER A 568 -13.26 -5.46 -24.95
C SER A 568 -12.38 -5.69 -23.72
N ALA A 569 -11.27 -6.41 -23.88
CA ALA A 569 -10.32 -6.70 -22.80
C ALA A 569 -9.65 -5.42 -22.28
N SER A 570 -9.22 -4.53 -23.18
CA SER A 570 -8.60 -3.24 -22.84
C SER A 570 -9.54 -2.33 -22.06
N ALA A 571 -10.80 -2.21 -22.50
CA ALA A 571 -11.80 -1.40 -21.80
C ALA A 571 -12.07 -1.91 -20.39
N LEU A 572 -12.21 -3.24 -20.24
CA LEU A 572 -12.40 -3.87 -18.94
C LEU A 572 -11.18 -3.66 -18.03
N ALA A 573 -9.98 -3.95 -18.52
CA ALA A 573 -8.75 -3.82 -17.76
C ALA A 573 -8.47 -2.37 -17.33
N THR A 574 -8.70 -1.40 -18.22
CA THR A 574 -8.54 0.03 -17.90
C THR A 574 -9.52 0.47 -16.81
N THR A 575 -10.80 0.08 -16.92
CA THR A 575 -11.84 0.44 -15.95
C THR A 575 -11.55 -0.13 -14.56
N GLN A 576 -11.00 -1.35 -14.51
CA GLN A 576 -10.69 -2.05 -13.27
C GLN A 576 -9.25 -1.81 -12.78
N GLY A 577 -8.44 -1.04 -13.50
CA GLY A 577 -7.04 -0.79 -13.15
C GLY A 577 -6.12 -1.99 -13.31
N PHE A 578 -6.46 -3.00 -14.11
CA PHE A 578 -5.59 -4.17 -14.32
C PHE A 578 -4.46 -3.89 -15.32
N THR A 579 -3.42 -3.17 -14.88
CA THR A 579 -2.37 -2.63 -15.76
C THR A 579 -1.69 -3.68 -16.66
N LEU A 580 -1.41 -4.88 -16.13
CA LEU A 580 -0.81 -5.97 -16.91
C LEU A 580 -1.69 -6.38 -18.11
N TRP A 581 -2.97 -6.65 -17.83
CA TRP A 581 -3.93 -7.08 -18.86
C TRP A 581 -4.26 -5.94 -19.83
N GLN A 582 -4.28 -4.70 -19.35
CA GLN A 582 -4.41 -3.52 -20.19
C GLN A 582 -3.26 -3.45 -21.19
N ALA A 583 -2.01 -3.57 -20.74
CA ALA A 583 -0.84 -3.49 -21.60
C ALA A 583 -0.88 -4.56 -22.69
N MET A 584 -1.20 -5.82 -22.34
CA MET A 584 -1.33 -6.90 -23.32
C MET A 584 -2.47 -6.66 -24.33
N ALA A 585 -3.65 -6.28 -23.85
CA ALA A 585 -4.81 -6.03 -24.71
C ALA A 585 -4.58 -4.82 -25.64
N ASP A 586 -4.01 -3.73 -25.13
CA ASP A 586 -3.68 -2.56 -25.93
C ASP A 586 -2.58 -2.86 -26.96
N PHE A 587 -1.61 -3.71 -26.62
CA PHE A 587 -0.60 -4.17 -27.58
C PHE A 587 -1.24 -4.88 -28.77
N LEU A 588 -2.15 -5.84 -28.50
CA LEU A 588 -2.88 -6.57 -29.53
C LEU A 588 -3.82 -5.66 -30.33
N ARG A 589 -4.45 -4.67 -29.68
CA ARG A 589 -5.23 -3.64 -30.36
C ARG A 589 -4.35 -2.86 -31.34
N GLY A 590 -3.14 -2.48 -30.93
CA GLY A 590 -2.17 -1.80 -31.78
C GLY A 590 -1.74 -2.65 -32.98
N TRP A 591 -1.45 -3.93 -32.75
CA TRP A 591 -1.13 -4.89 -33.82
C TRP A 591 -2.29 -5.01 -34.82
N SER A 592 -3.52 -5.21 -34.34
CA SER A 592 -4.72 -5.29 -35.18
C SER A 592 -4.94 -4.02 -35.98
N GLN A 593 -4.79 -2.84 -35.36
CA GLN A 593 -4.93 -1.55 -36.06
C GLN A 593 -3.87 -1.40 -37.16
N ALA A 594 -2.64 -1.83 -36.92
CA ALA A 594 -1.59 -1.78 -37.93
C ALA A 594 -1.88 -2.71 -39.11
N ARG A 595 -2.38 -3.93 -38.84
CA ARG A 595 -2.79 -4.90 -39.86
C ARG A 595 -3.99 -4.43 -40.69
N LEU A 596 -4.93 -3.70 -40.08
CA LEU A 596 -6.14 -3.19 -40.73
C LEU A 596 -5.94 -1.82 -41.42
N GLY A 597 -4.69 -1.36 -41.59
CA GLY A 597 -4.36 -0.17 -42.38
C GLY A 597 -4.10 1.10 -41.59
N SER A 598 -4.17 1.08 -40.26
CA SER A 598 -3.80 2.20 -39.37
C SER A 598 -2.40 2.02 -38.78
N ALA A 599 -1.41 1.79 -39.64
CA ALA A 599 -0.04 1.40 -39.29
C ALA A 599 0.64 2.28 -38.23
N ASP A 600 0.76 3.58 -38.44
CA ASP A 600 1.49 4.46 -37.52
C ASP A 600 0.83 4.55 -36.14
N LYS A 601 -0.51 4.61 -36.09
CA LYS A 601 -1.27 4.59 -34.83
C LYS A 601 -1.09 3.25 -34.10
N GLY A 602 -1.17 2.16 -34.85
CA GLY A 602 -0.98 0.81 -34.32
C GLY A 602 0.41 0.60 -33.73
N ILE A 603 1.47 0.99 -34.45
CA ILE A 603 2.87 0.89 -33.98
C ILE A 603 3.10 1.76 -32.76
N ALA A 604 2.58 3.00 -32.73
CA ALA A 604 2.70 3.88 -31.58
C ALA A 604 2.04 3.26 -30.34
N LEU A 605 0.85 2.66 -30.51
CA LEU A 605 0.15 1.96 -29.44
C LEU A 605 0.92 0.72 -28.97
N MET A 606 1.41 -0.12 -29.89
CA MET A 606 2.24 -1.28 -29.54
C MET A 606 3.48 -0.87 -28.73
N THR A 607 4.17 0.20 -29.14
CA THR A 607 5.36 0.70 -28.45
C THR A 607 5.03 1.21 -27.04
N ALA A 608 3.96 2.00 -26.90
CA ALA A 608 3.51 2.49 -25.60
C ALA A 608 3.10 1.34 -24.67
N SER A 609 2.39 0.35 -25.20
CA SER A 609 1.95 -0.83 -24.46
C SER A 609 3.10 -1.74 -24.04
N ALA A 610 4.14 -1.89 -24.88
CA ALA A 610 5.35 -2.63 -24.53
C ALA A 610 6.08 -1.97 -23.34
N ASN A 611 6.20 -0.64 -23.35
CA ASN A 611 6.77 0.12 -22.24
C ASN A 611 5.92 -0.02 -20.96
N LEU A 612 4.59 0.01 -21.09
CA LEU A 612 3.67 -0.20 -19.96
C LEU A 612 3.83 -1.61 -19.39
N PHE A 613 3.92 -2.63 -20.24
CA PHE A 613 4.15 -4.02 -19.85
C PHE A 613 5.48 -4.15 -19.08
N GLN A 614 6.57 -3.59 -19.62
CA GLN A 614 7.87 -3.59 -18.96
C GLN A 614 7.84 -2.87 -17.61
N ALA A 615 7.11 -1.75 -17.49
CA ALA A 615 6.96 -1.02 -16.23
C ALA A 615 6.26 -1.83 -15.12
N THR A 616 5.48 -2.86 -15.47
CA THR A 616 4.92 -3.80 -14.48
C THR A 616 5.96 -4.78 -13.92
N GLY A 617 7.14 -4.86 -14.54
CA GLY A 617 8.18 -5.85 -14.26
C GLY A 617 7.91 -7.24 -14.84
N ALA A 618 6.79 -7.43 -15.54
CA ALA A 618 6.51 -8.67 -16.25
C ALA A 618 7.39 -8.81 -17.50
N GLU A 619 7.92 -10.02 -17.72
CA GLU A 619 8.75 -10.31 -18.89
C GLU A 619 8.33 -11.58 -19.63
N LEU A 620 7.41 -12.37 -19.05
CA LEU A 620 6.86 -13.55 -19.70
C LEU A 620 6.09 -13.17 -20.97
N GLY A 621 6.39 -13.81 -22.10
CA GLY A 621 5.82 -13.46 -23.40
C GLY A 621 6.38 -12.17 -24.02
N ALA A 622 7.26 -11.43 -23.35
CA ALA A 622 7.80 -10.17 -23.87
C ALA A 622 8.64 -10.38 -25.15
N CYS A 623 9.35 -11.50 -25.27
CA CYS A 623 10.09 -11.87 -26.48
C CYS A 623 9.16 -11.96 -27.71
N TYR A 624 7.95 -12.48 -27.53
CA TYR A 624 6.97 -12.57 -28.60
C TYR A 624 6.39 -11.20 -28.98
N PHE A 625 6.09 -10.35 -28.01
CA PHE A 625 5.64 -8.99 -28.31
C PHE A 625 6.72 -8.16 -29.02
N ALA A 626 7.98 -8.28 -28.62
CA ALA A 626 9.10 -7.65 -29.33
C ALA A 626 9.19 -8.15 -30.79
N ALA A 627 9.06 -9.46 -31.02
CA ALA A 627 9.07 -10.03 -32.37
C ALA A 627 7.87 -9.56 -33.22
N LEU A 628 6.67 -9.46 -32.65
CA LEU A 628 5.49 -8.92 -33.36
C LEU A 628 5.65 -7.44 -33.71
N LEU A 629 6.26 -6.65 -32.82
CA LEU A 629 6.57 -5.25 -33.12
C LEU A 629 7.59 -5.16 -34.26
N ALA A 630 8.63 -6.00 -34.25
CA ALA A 630 9.61 -6.09 -35.32
C ALA A 630 8.95 -6.42 -36.67
N GLU A 631 8.11 -7.46 -36.72
CA GLU A 631 7.37 -7.83 -37.94
C GLU A 631 6.48 -6.68 -38.44
N THR A 632 5.78 -6.00 -37.52
CA THR A 632 4.88 -4.90 -37.86
C THR A 632 5.64 -3.69 -38.40
N LEU A 633 6.80 -3.36 -37.82
CA LEU A 633 7.69 -2.30 -38.30
C LEU A 633 8.26 -2.62 -39.68
N ALA A 634 8.71 -3.87 -39.89
CA ALA A 634 9.28 -4.34 -41.15
C ALA A 634 8.28 -4.23 -42.30
N ARG A 635 7.02 -4.62 -42.07
CA ARG A 635 5.93 -4.49 -43.06
C ARG A 635 5.66 -3.05 -43.49
N GLN A 636 6.05 -2.06 -42.69
CA GLN A 636 5.95 -0.63 -43.02
C GLN A 636 7.25 -0.06 -43.60
N GLY A 637 8.22 -0.91 -43.94
CA GLY A 637 9.54 -0.51 -44.45
C GLY A 637 10.45 0.13 -43.41
N LYS A 638 10.08 0.11 -42.12
CA LYS A 638 10.87 0.68 -41.02
C LYS A 638 11.92 -0.34 -40.56
N LEU A 639 12.90 -0.64 -41.41
CA LEU A 639 13.86 -1.73 -41.22
C LEU A 639 14.77 -1.56 -40.00
N GLU A 640 15.38 -0.39 -39.80
CA GLU A 640 16.29 -0.15 -38.68
C GLU A 640 15.62 -0.40 -37.31
N PRO A 641 14.47 0.19 -36.97
CA PRO A 641 13.80 -0.11 -35.71
C PRO A 641 13.23 -1.53 -35.66
N ALA A 642 12.89 -2.15 -36.79
CA ALA A 642 12.49 -3.56 -36.82
C ALA A 642 13.64 -4.50 -36.40
N VAL A 643 14.87 -4.23 -36.86
CA VAL A 643 16.06 -4.99 -36.46
C VAL A 643 16.35 -4.83 -34.98
N ALA A 644 16.24 -3.59 -34.46
CA ALA A 644 16.42 -3.35 -33.03
C ALA A 644 15.41 -4.16 -32.19
N ALA A 645 14.11 -4.10 -32.55
CA ALA A 645 13.08 -4.86 -31.86
C ALA A 645 13.27 -6.40 -31.98
N MET A 646 13.82 -6.88 -33.10
CA MET A 646 14.13 -8.30 -33.27
C MET A 646 15.32 -8.75 -32.43
N ASN A 647 16.35 -7.91 -32.27
CA ASN A 647 17.47 -8.19 -31.37
C ASN A 647 16.98 -8.24 -29.92
N ASP A 648 16.16 -7.27 -29.51
CA ASP A 648 15.52 -7.27 -28.19
C ASP A 648 14.71 -8.57 -27.95
N ALA A 649 14.02 -9.07 -28.98
CA ALA A 649 13.27 -10.32 -28.89
C ALA A 649 14.17 -11.54 -28.60
N PHE A 650 15.33 -11.65 -29.25
CA PHE A 650 16.30 -12.73 -28.99
C PHE A 650 16.99 -12.58 -27.64
N ASP A 651 17.37 -11.36 -27.25
CA ASP A 651 17.94 -11.09 -25.93
C ASP A 651 16.96 -11.48 -24.81
N LEU A 652 15.67 -11.16 -25.00
CA LEU A 652 14.60 -11.59 -24.09
C LEU A 652 14.43 -13.12 -24.09
N LEU A 653 14.45 -13.77 -25.26
CA LEU A 653 14.35 -15.22 -25.36
C LEU A 653 15.47 -15.93 -24.58
N GLU A 654 16.72 -15.50 -24.76
CA GLU A 654 17.87 -16.09 -24.05
C GLU A 654 17.85 -15.79 -22.56
N ARG A 655 17.41 -14.60 -22.16
CA ARG A 655 17.35 -14.24 -20.75
C ARG A 655 16.22 -14.92 -19.99
N THR A 656 15.04 -15.01 -20.59
CA THR A 656 13.82 -15.54 -19.96
C THR A 656 13.64 -17.04 -20.14
N GLN A 657 14.28 -17.61 -21.18
CA GLN A 657 14.10 -18.98 -21.63
C GLN A 657 12.64 -19.31 -22.02
N ASP A 658 11.84 -18.32 -22.38
CA ASP A 658 10.44 -18.48 -22.80
C ASP A 658 10.35 -19.03 -24.23
N ARG A 659 10.51 -20.36 -24.38
CA ARG A 659 10.85 -21.02 -25.66
C ARG A 659 9.67 -21.36 -26.56
N TRP A 660 8.42 -21.19 -26.12
CA TRP A 660 7.23 -21.59 -26.88
C TRP A 660 7.09 -20.90 -28.25
N CYS A 661 7.65 -19.70 -28.42
CA CYS A 661 7.60 -18.91 -29.66
C CYS A 661 8.93 -18.90 -30.43
N ALA A 662 9.95 -19.64 -29.97
CA ALA A 662 11.31 -19.56 -30.53
C ALA A 662 11.34 -19.81 -32.05
N ALA A 663 10.56 -20.79 -32.54
CA ALA A 663 10.44 -21.07 -33.97
C ALA A 663 9.90 -19.87 -34.77
N GLU A 664 8.87 -19.21 -34.25
CA GLU A 664 8.25 -18.05 -34.90
C GLU A 664 9.19 -16.83 -34.89
N LEU A 665 10.00 -16.65 -33.85
CA LEU A 665 11.05 -15.61 -33.80
C LEU A 665 12.06 -15.81 -34.94
N HIS A 666 12.54 -17.04 -35.16
CA HIS A 666 13.45 -17.35 -36.26
C HIS A 666 12.80 -17.12 -37.63
N ARG A 667 11.50 -17.41 -37.77
CA ARG A 667 10.75 -17.11 -38.99
C ARG A 667 10.68 -15.61 -39.26
N ILE A 668 10.27 -14.80 -38.27
CA ILE A 668 10.20 -13.34 -38.42
C ILE A 668 11.59 -12.76 -38.73
N HIS A 669 12.64 -13.27 -38.07
CA HIS A 669 14.01 -12.86 -38.36
C HIS A 669 14.43 -13.17 -39.80
N GLY A 670 14.09 -14.36 -40.30
CA GLY A 670 14.35 -14.73 -41.70
C GLY A 670 13.67 -13.79 -42.69
N GLU A 671 12.40 -13.41 -42.44
CA GLU A 671 11.69 -12.43 -43.29
C GLU A 671 12.38 -11.05 -43.28
N LEU A 672 12.87 -10.63 -42.11
CA LEU A 672 13.60 -9.37 -41.98
C LEU A 672 14.93 -9.40 -42.75
N LEU A 673 15.65 -10.51 -42.67
CA LEU A 673 16.89 -10.75 -43.42
C LEU A 673 16.66 -10.76 -44.93
N LEU A 674 15.55 -11.31 -45.42
CA LEU A 674 15.17 -11.22 -46.83
C LEU A 674 15.00 -9.77 -47.27
N GLN A 675 14.34 -8.93 -46.48
CA GLN A 675 14.16 -7.50 -46.79
C GLN A 675 15.50 -6.73 -46.79
N GLN A 676 16.52 -7.24 -46.07
CA GLN A 676 17.88 -6.73 -46.09
C GLN A 676 18.74 -7.29 -47.26
N GLY A 677 18.19 -8.17 -48.09
CA GLY A 677 18.90 -8.82 -49.19
C GLY A 677 19.86 -9.95 -48.74
N GLN A 678 19.71 -10.46 -47.52
CA GLN A 678 20.56 -11.52 -46.96
C GLN A 678 19.95 -12.92 -47.15
N THR A 679 19.66 -13.31 -48.39
CA THR A 679 18.89 -14.51 -48.72
C THR A 679 19.43 -15.80 -48.11
N GLN A 680 20.74 -16.03 -48.15
CA GLN A 680 21.33 -17.26 -47.61
C GLN A 680 21.21 -17.33 -46.07
N VAL A 681 21.33 -16.20 -45.39
CA VAL A 681 21.19 -16.11 -43.93
C VAL A 681 19.73 -16.27 -43.53
N ALA A 682 18.81 -15.68 -44.31
CA ALA A 682 17.38 -15.86 -44.12
C ALA A 682 16.96 -17.33 -44.23
N LYS A 683 17.49 -18.06 -45.23
CA LYS A 683 17.22 -19.49 -45.41
C LYS A 683 17.65 -20.30 -44.18
N ALA A 684 18.85 -20.06 -43.66
CA ALA A 684 19.35 -20.70 -42.45
C ALA A 684 18.48 -20.38 -41.22
N ALA A 685 17.95 -19.15 -41.12
CA ALA A 685 17.02 -18.77 -40.05
C ALA A 685 15.70 -19.56 -40.15
N PHE A 686 15.12 -19.69 -41.35
CA PHE A 686 13.90 -20.50 -41.54
C PHE A 686 14.13 -21.98 -41.24
N GLU A 687 15.26 -22.55 -41.65
CA GLU A 687 15.65 -23.94 -41.35
C GLU A 687 15.78 -24.16 -39.84
N THR A 688 16.40 -23.20 -39.13
CA THR A 688 16.52 -23.24 -37.66
C THR A 688 15.14 -23.20 -37.01
N GLY A 689 14.26 -22.28 -37.44
CA GLY A 689 12.89 -22.19 -36.93
C GLY A 689 12.08 -23.47 -37.19
N LEU A 690 12.23 -24.07 -38.37
CA LEU A 690 11.59 -25.33 -38.73
C LEU A 690 12.06 -26.49 -37.84
N GLN A 691 13.37 -26.61 -37.62
CA GLN A 691 13.94 -27.63 -36.73
C GLN A 691 13.40 -27.47 -35.30
N ILE A 692 13.41 -26.26 -34.75
CA ILE A 692 12.88 -25.97 -33.40
C ILE A 692 11.40 -26.35 -33.32
N ALA A 693 10.58 -25.98 -34.32
CA ALA A 693 9.17 -26.32 -34.32
C ALA A 693 8.92 -27.84 -34.32
N GLN A 694 9.73 -28.60 -35.06
CA GLN A 694 9.65 -30.06 -35.10
C GLN A 694 10.05 -30.69 -33.76
N GLU A 695 11.13 -30.22 -33.14
CA GLU A 695 11.58 -30.69 -31.82
C GLU A 695 10.55 -30.41 -30.73
N GLN A 696 9.84 -29.28 -30.81
CA GLN A 696 8.79 -28.91 -29.87
C GLN A 696 7.44 -29.59 -30.15
N GLY A 697 7.25 -30.17 -31.35
CA GLY A 697 5.92 -30.61 -31.81
C GLY A 697 4.96 -29.43 -32.05
N ALA A 698 5.49 -28.25 -32.40
CA ALA A 698 4.75 -27.03 -32.63
C ALA A 698 4.26 -26.93 -34.07
N GLY A 699 3.29 -27.79 -34.44
CA GLY A 699 2.82 -27.94 -35.83
C GLY A 699 2.36 -26.62 -36.49
N TRP A 700 1.85 -25.66 -35.73
CA TRP A 700 1.45 -24.36 -36.29
C TRP A 700 2.65 -23.51 -36.71
N TRP A 701 3.71 -23.47 -35.90
CA TRP A 701 4.95 -22.77 -36.23
C TRP A 701 5.74 -23.50 -37.32
N GLU A 702 5.68 -24.82 -37.34
CA GLU A 702 6.32 -25.66 -38.36
C GLU A 702 5.81 -25.29 -39.76
N GLU A 703 4.49 -25.22 -39.95
CA GLU A 703 3.90 -24.90 -41.25
C GLU A 703 4.26 -23.49 -41.73
N ARG A 704 4.29 -22.52 -40.82
CA ARG A 704 4.69 -21.15 -41.13
C ARG A 704 6.16 -21.06 -41.53
N CYS A 705 7.06 -21.76 -40.83
CA CYS A 705 8.48 -21.82 -41.19
C CYS A 705 8.68 -22.51 -42.55
N ARG A 706 7.96 -23.61 -42.80
CA ARG A 706 7.99 -24.33 -44.08
C ARG A 706 7.52 -23.47 -45.24
N THR A 707 6.44 -22.72 -45.05
CA THR A 707 5.91 -21.78 -46.05
C THR A 707 6.91 -20.67 -46.36
N ALA A 708 7.53 -20.09 -45.32
CA ALA A 708 8.54 -19.05 -45.50
C ALA A 708 9.79 -19.57 -46.24
N LEU A 709 10.24 -20.79 -45.90
CA LEU A 709 11.36 -21.44 -46.58
C LEU A 709 11.07 -21.68 -48.06
N ALA A 710 9.87 -22.15 -48.40
CA ALA A 710 9.45 -22.37 -49.79
C ALA A 710 9.31 -21.06 -50.59
N GLY A 711 8.89 -19.97 -49.93
CA GLY A 711 8.77 -18.65 -50.54
C GLY A 711 10.10 -17.94 -50.77
N GLY A 712 11.16 -18.27 -50.01
CA GLY A 712 12.49 -17.67 -50.14
C GLY A 712 13.37 -18.22 -51.27
N ASP A 713 12.93 -19.29 -51.94
CA ASP A 713 13.63 -19.91 -53.08
C ASP A 713 13.22 -19.31 -54.44
N GLY A 714 12.29 -18.34 -54.48
CA GLY A 714 11.86 -17.60 -55.67
C GLY A 714 12.28 -16.13 -55.63
#